data_AF-A0A421G478-F1
#
_entry.id   AF-A0A421G478-F1
#
_cell.length_a   1.000
_cell.length_b   1.000
_cell.length_c   1.000
_cell.angle_alpha   90.00
_cell.angle_beta   90.00
_cell.angle_gamma   90.00
#
_symmetry.space_group_name_H-M   'P 1'
#
loop_
_entity.id
_entity.type
_entity.pdbx_description
1 polymer ?
#
loop_
_entity_poly.entity_id
_entity_poly.type
_entity_poly.pdbx_seq_one_letter_code
_entity_poly.pdbx_strand_id
1 'polypeptide(L)'
;MEICWSIDKSPWYEAALTPQTKATKAKNRYRDVIPFEKTRVKLQSSSDDYINANYIDGGYIACCAPVPTAIRDFWHMVWQCNVYVVLMLTNFVERERLKADMYWEPRGQAVDFDGVHVQLLDEEQHPASLGFIVRRFKVWRVDDQGQEVSRVIKHIQLTNWPDHGVLKDFRVIAPMLDAVNSYQQEASRTQKVDARVMVHCSAGIGRSGTFIAIDILLKRLHQVLTNRSSSADENARAMQQALDISRVVHHLRSQRPGMVQTPEHNSRLHSIRGSLVSSETVEEDSVIDRHLLSRSLIHGSNGDLETNGDRVSVFHTEQEEDEIVRVNVELRTQEVQLNCRAVSKLALRFFYGNDKVAAVFVAVVLCAISSAIFLLSVEKIKKLQSTEFYVSRWLYAIATSFVASFCACMASDWRYGLTILVQYTVFTILALYSTGCPLNDFSCGIGLDPEVAILGGMLVLLISRFSTNRSGAEVFLTFMLDVLGLIYIAGSLSILVAFVDDERRTLYRELLIALLYIVWASDTGAYVTGKVLEMAHYPYYNPLAAHLSKNKDYEGTLGAILFGVGAMAVVSRVLNLPGSFSSKVMFTVLAVITGRFGDLFESLLKRAAGVKDSGTLIPGHGGMLDRIDALMFASLIFSRYYSIES
;
A
#
# COMPACT_ATOMS: atom_id res chain seq x y z
N MET A 1 0.51 21.43 -0.81
CA MET A 1 1.39 20.44 -1.48
C MET A 1 2.79 20.99 -1.74
N GLU A 2 2.95 22.28 -2.09
CA GLU A 2 4.25 22.90 -2.43
C GLU A 2 5.34 22.80 -1.35
N ILE A 3 4.98 22.91 -0.06
CA ILE A 3 5.96 22.85 1.05
C ILE A 3 6.57 21.46 1.22
N CYS A 4 5.82 20.41 0.85
CA CYS A 4 6.34 19.05 0.86
C CYS A 4 7.37 18.78 -0.24
N TRP A 5 7.68 19.76 -1.09
CA TRP A 5 8.63 19.60 -2.19
C TRP A 5 9.64 20.74 -2.29
N SER A 6 9.50 21.83 -1.53
CA SER A 6 10.34 23.01 -1.65
C SER A 6 11.81 22.74 -1.29
N ILE A 7 12.05 21.97 -0.23
CA ILE A 7 13.40 21.59 0.21
C ILE A 7 13.95 20.45 -0.66
N ASP A 8 13.16 19.40 -0.87
CA ASP A 8 13.60 18.18 -1.56
C ASP A 8 13.91 18.42 -3.05
N LYS A 9 13.35 19.48 -3.65
CA LYS A 9 13.65 19.89 -5.05
C LYS A 9 14.66 21.02 -5.15
N SER A 10 15.24 21.46 -4.03
CA SER A 10 16.20 22.57 -4.05
C SER A 10 17.53 22.13 -4.69
N PRO A 11 18.24 23.00 -5.44
CA PRO A 11 19.49 22.63 -6.10
C PRO A 11 20.60 22.18 -5.14
N TRP A 12 20.53 22.59 -3.87
CA TRP A 12 21.52 22.26 -2.84
C TRP A 12 21.21 20.97 -2.08
N TYR A 13 20.02 20.38 -2.25
CA TYR A 13 19.55 19.26 -1.44
C TYR A 13 20.50 18.07 -1.45
N GLU A 14 20.86 17.58 -2.64
CA GLU A 14 21.78 16.45 -2.80
C GLU A 14 23.16 16.73 -2.19
N ALA A 15 23.64 17.97 -2.30
CA ALA A 15 24.92 18.39 -1.73
C ALA A 15 24.90 18.46 -0.18
N ALA A 16 23.72 18.59 0.43
CA ALA A 16 23.56 18.63 1.88
C ALA A 16 23.44 17.23 2.51
N LEU A 17 23.21 16.18 1.72
CA LEU A 17 23.12 14.80 2.20
C LEU A 17 24.49 14.28 2.65
N THR A 18 24.47 13.40 3.64
CA THR A 18 25.69 12.76 4.14
C THR A 18 26.33 11.89 3.05
N PRO A 19 27.62 12.07 2.71
CA PRO A 19 28.33 11.24 1.75
C PRO A 19 28.23 9.75 2.07
N GLN A 20 28.00 8.91 1.05
CA GLN A 20 27.72 7.50 1.22
C GLN A 20 28.88 6.60 0.76
N THR A 21 29.50 5.87 1.69
CA THR A 21 30.48 4.81 1.43
C THR A 21 29.81 3.43 1.47
N LYS A 22 30.55 2.36 1.14
CA LYS A 22 30.03 0.99 1.28
C LYS A 22 29.62 0.67 2.72
N ALA A 23 30.38 1.16 3.71
CA ALA A 23 30.10 0.95 5.12
C ALA A 23 28.84 1.72 5.57
N THR A 24 28.70 2.99 5.20
CA THR A 24 27.53 3.79 5.62
C THR A 24 26.24 3.35 4.93
N LYS A 25 26.30 2.92 3.67
CA LYS A 25 25.15 2.33 2.96
C LYS A 25 24.60 1.09 3.66
N ALA A 26 25.47 0.27 4.27
CA ALA A 26 25.05 -0.93 5.00
C ALA A 26 24.32 -0.60 6.32
N LYS A 27 24.43 0.63 6.82
CA LYS A 27 23.76 1.11 8.04
C LYS A 27 22.41 1.79 7.76
N ASN A 28 22.03 1.93 6.49
CA ASN A 28 20.76 2.52 6.08
C ASN A 28 19.71 1.46 5.82
N ARG A 29 18.56 1.57 6.50
CA ARG A 29 17.39 0.72 6.20
C ARG A 29 16.83 0.95 4.80
N TYR A 30 16.89 2.20 4.34
CA TYR A 30 16.40 2.61 3.01
C TYR A 30 17.49 3.40 2.28
N ARG A 31 17.70 3.07 1.00
CA ARG A 31 18.77 3.67 0.17
C ARG A 31 18.53 5.14 -0.13
N ASP A 32 17.28 5.55 -0.13
CA ASP A 32 16.75 6.87 -0.46
C ASP A 32 16.50 7.76 0.77
N VAL A 33 16.75 7.25 1.99
CA VAL A 33 16.57 8.03 3.23
C VAL A 33 17.92 8.24 3.87
N ILE A 34 18.55 9.36 3.53
CA ILE A 34 19.90 9.72 3.97
C ILE A 34 19.81 10.96 4.88
N PRO A 35 20.51 11.00 6.03
CA PRO A 35 20.51 12.17 6.90
C PRO A 35 21.27 13.34 6.27
N PHE A 36 20.86 14.57 6.56
CA PHE A 36 21.69 15.75 6.24
C PHE A 36 22.99 15.75 7.04
N GLU A 37 24.12 16.05 6.39
CA GLU A 37 25.45 16.04 7.00
C GLU A 37 25.57 17.05 8.16
N LYS A 38 24.93 18.23 8.00
CA LYS A 38 25.01 19.32 8.98
C LYS A 38 24.41 18.95 10.33
N THR A 39 23.33 18.18 10.32
CA THR A 39 22.51 17.89 11.51
C THR A 39 22.60 16.42 11.93
N ARG A 40 23.36 15.58 11.23
CA ARG A 40 23.46 14.16 11.58
C ARG A 40 24.09 13.98 12.96
N VAL A 41 23.71 12.90 13.62
CA VAL A 41 24.42 12.44 14.81
C VAL A 41 25.75 11.82 14.39
N LYS A 42 26.85 12.25 15.02
CA LYS A 42 28.20 11.70 14.79
C LYS A 42 28.59 10.85 16.00
N LEU A 43 28.96 9.59 15.76
CA LEU A 43 29.37 8.67 16.81
C LEU A 43 30.84 8.87 17.18
N GLN A 44 31.14 8.86 18.48
CA GLN A 44 32.50 9.10 18.99
C GLN A 44 33.35 7.83 19.15
N SER A 45 32.74 6.65 19.27
CA SER A 45 33.40 5.40 19.71
C SER A 45 33.30 4.24 18.71
N SER A 46 33.01 4.54 17.44
CA SER A 46 32.86 3.54 16.38
C SER A 46 33.94 3.68 15.30
N SER A 47 34.19 2.58 14.58
CA SER A 47 35.13 2.52 13.44
C SER A 47 34.84 3.53 12.33
N ASP A 48 33.60 3.98 12.24
CA ASP A 48 33.16 5.12 11.43
C ASP A 48 32.13 5.92 12.23
N ASP A 49 32.05 7.23 12.03
CA ASP A 49 31.22 8.14 12.86
C ASP A 49 29.72 8.14 12.46
N TYR A 50 29.29 7.21 11.59
CA TYR A 50 28.01 7.29 10.91
C TYR A 50 26.90 6.48 11.58
N ILE A 51 25.77 7.15 11.80
CA ILE A 51 24.47 6.55 12.06
C ILE A 51 23.39 7.35 11.32
N ASN A 52 22.34 6.68 10.83
CA ASN A 52 21.24 7.35 10.15
C ASN A 52 20.28 8.01 11.16
N ALA A 53 20.71 9.14 11.68
CA ALA A 53 19.98 9.94 12.65
C ALA A 53 20.31 11.43 12.49
N ASN A 54 19.36 12.30 12.81
CA ASN A 54 19.56 13.75 12.86
C ASN A 54 19.10 14.31 14.20
N TYR A 55 19.82 15.32 14.69
CA TYR A 55 19.32 16.20 15.74
C TYR A 55 18.16 17.03 15.21
N ILE A 56 17.09 17.09 15.98
CA ILE A 56 15.89 17.87 15.71
C ILE A 56 15.64 18.81 16.89
N ASP A 57 15.20 20.03 16.60
CA ASP A 57 14.95 21.03 17.63
C ASP A 57 13.86 20.57 18.61
N GLY A 58 13.94 21.02 19.86
CA GLY A 58 13.05 20.57 20.93
C GLY A 58 13.57 19.37 21.73
N GLY A 59 14.86 19.05 21.60
CA GLY A 59 15.50 17.96 22.36
C GLY A 59 15.30 16.58 21.74
N TYR A 60 15.05 16.54 20.43
CA TYR A 60 14.72 15.32 19.69
C TYR A 60 15.92 14.78 18.90
N ILE A 61 15.94 13.45 18.73
CA ILE A 61 16.76 12.77 17.73
C ILE A 61 15.82 11.93 16.86
N ALA A 62 15.78 12.18 15.56
CA ALA A 62 15.01 11.38 14.62
C ALA A 62 15.94 10.42 13.87
N CYS A 63 15.67 9.11 13.93
CA CYS A 63 16.49 8.08 13.29
C CYS A 63 15.66 6.99 12.60
N CYS A 64 16.27 6.25 11.68
CA CYS A 64 15.63 5.05 11.15
C CYS A 64 15.69 3.90 12.16
N ALA A 65 14.78 2.92 12.05
CA ALA A 65 14.91 1.69 12.85
C ALA A 65 16.26 1.03 12.54
N PRO A 66 17.07 0.69 13.56
CA PRO A 66 18.41 0.15 13.36
C PRO A 66 18.33 -1.17 12.61
N VAL A 67 19.13 -1.31 11.56
CA VAL A 67 19.38 -2.59 10.87
C VAL A 67 20.43 -3.38 11.67
N PRO A 68 20.58 -4.71 11.48
CA PRO A 68 21.50 -5.52 12.28
C PRO A 68 22.93 -4.97 12.39
N THR A 69 23.45 -4.44 11.28
CA THR A 69 24.77 -3.79 11.19
C THR A 69 24.90 -2.48 11.96
N ALA A 70 23.79 -1.87 12.37
CA ALA A 70 23.72 -0.58 13.07
C ALA A 70 23.15 -0.67 14.49
N ILE A 71 22.84 -1.87 15.01
CA ILE A 71 22.29 -2.04 16.37
C ILE A 71 23.29 -1.60 17.44
N ARG A 72 24.58 -1.96 17.29
CA ARG A 72 25.64 -1.48 18.18
C ARG A 72 25.67 0.05 18.20
N ASP A 73 25.74 0.64 17.01
CA ASP A 73 25.81 2.07 16.79
C ASP A 73 24.59 2.82 17.38
N PHE A 74 23.41 2.21 17.33
CA PHE A 74 22.18 2.72 17.95
C PHE A 74 22.31 2.87 19.47
N TRP A 75 22.81 1.85 20.17
CA TRP A 75 22.97 1.94 21.63
C TRP A 75 24.10 2.88 22.05
N HIS A 76 25.16 2.97 21.24
CA HIS A 76 26.18 4.00 21.41
C HIS A 76 25.61 5.41 21.25
N MET A 77 24.72 5.63 20.28
CA MET A 77 23.97 6.89 20.14
C MET A 77 23.08 7.17 21.36
N VAL A 78 22.29 6.19 21.82
CA VAL A 78 21.45 6.32 23.03
C VAL A 78 22.30 6.77 24.22
N TRP A 79 23.47 6.15 24.39
CA TRP A 79 24.39 6.48 25.48
C TRP A 79 24.98 7.89 25.31
N GLN A 80 25.70 8.16 24.22
CA GLN A 80 26.46 9.41 24.07
C GLN A 80 25.56 10.66 24.06
N CYS A 81 24.33 10.53 23.53
CA CYS A 81 23.44 11.68 23.31
C CYS A 81 22.54 11.99 24.51
N ASN A 82 22.75 11.37 25.68
CA ASN A 82 21.89 11.56 26.84
C ASN A 82 20.40 11.30 26.55
N VAL A 83 20.13 10.24 25.79
CA VAL A 83 18.76 9.78 25.56
C VAL A 83 18.27 9.08 26.81
N TYR A 84 17.05 9.42 27.24
CA TYR A 84 16.36 8.75 28.35
C TYR A 84 15.01 8.16 27.93
N VAL A 85 14.47 8.65 26.81
CA VAL A 85 13.21 8.15 26.24
C VAL A 85 13.46 7.74 24.80
N VAL A 86 13.12 6.49 24.46
CA VAL A 86 13.09 5.97 23.09
C VAL A 86 11.64 5.75 22.70
N LEU A 87 11.19 6.39 21.62
CA LEU A 87 9.84 6.28 21.08
C LEU A 87 9.87 5.52 19.75
N MET A 88 9.31 4.31 19.76
CA MET A 88 9.17 3.41 18.61
C MET A 88 7.74 3.48 18.06
N LEU A 89 7.57 4.06 16.87
CA LEU A 89 6.27 4.29 16.24
C LEU A 89 5.93 3.22 15.18
N THR A 90 6.36 1.97 15.36
CA THR A 90 6.14 0.88 14.40
C THR A 90 6.18 -0.47 15.10
N ASN A 91 5.50 -1.47 14.52
CA ASN A 91 5.74 -2.87 14.87
C ASN A 91 6.97 -3.39 14.11
N PHE A 92 7.57 -4.49 14.57
CA PHE A 92 8.72 -5.09 13.88
C PHE A 92 8.37 -5.52 12.45
N VAL A 93 7.20 -6.14 12.30
CA VAL A 93 6.64 -6.55 11.01
C VAL A 93 5.26 -5.93 10.86
N GLU A 94 5.04 -5.26 9.74
CA GLU A 94 3.73 -4.74 9.37
C GLU A 94 3.42 -5.18 7.93
N ARG A 95 2.25 -5.81 7.72
CA ARG A 95 1.83 -6.36 6.41
C ARG A 95 2.92 -7.20 5.73
N GLU A 96 3.50 -8.12 6.51
CA GLU A 96 4.58 -9.04 6.08
C GLU A 96 5.88 -8.35 5.64
N ARG A 97 6.04 -7.05 5.94
CA ARG A 97 7.27 -6.31 5.68
C ARG A 97 7.97 -5.99 6.99
N LEU A 98 9.26 -6.30 7.05
CA LEU A 98 10.12 -5.90 8.16
C LEU A 98 10.28 -4.36 8.18
N LYS A 99 9.90 -3.74 9.29
CA LYS A 99 9.98 -2.29 9.54
C LYS A 99 11.06 -1.95 10.55
N ALA A 100 11.26 -2.83 11.54
CA ALA A 100 12.30 -2.70 12.53
C ALA A 100 12.85 -4.09 12.88
N ASP A 101 14.16 -4.16 13.10
CA ASP A 101 14.79 -5.32 13.71
C ASP A 101 14.72 -5.19 15.23
N MET A 102 14.74 -6.33 15.93
CA MET A 102 14.82 -6.35 17.38
C MET A 102 16.24 -5.99 17.82
N TYR A 103 16.36 -4.88 18.55
CA TYR A 103 17.65 -4.31 18.93
C TYR A 103 18.00 -4.54 20.41
N TRP A 104 17.35 -5.50 21.07
CA TRP A 104 17.64 -5.91 22.45
C TRP A 104 17.38 -7.42 22.61
N GLU A 105 17.82 -8.00 23.73
CA GLU A 105 17.49 -9.40 24.09
C GLU A 105 16.16 -9.47 24.87
N PRO A 106 15.10 -10.06 24.31
CA PRO A 106 13.77 -10.07 24.92
C PRO A 106 13.68 -10.87 26.23
N ARG A 107 14.63 -11.79 26.50
CA ARG A 107 14.65 -12.58 27.74
C ARG A 107 15.22 -11.84 28.95
N GLY A 108 15.62 -10.57 28.81
CA GLY A 108 16.18 -9.77 29.90
C GLY A 108 17.63 -10.11 30.24
N GLN A 109 18.34 -10.83 29.36
CA GLN A 109 19.77 -11.02 29.49
C GLN A 109 20.50 -9.73 29.08
N ALA A 110 21.59 -9.43 29.78
CA ALA A 110 22.45 -8.32 29.44
C ALA A 110 23.19 -8.61 28.14
N VAL A 111 23.19 -7.66 27.22
CA VAL A 111 23.95 -7.71 25.97
C VAL A 111 25.01 -6.61 25.99
N ASP A 112 26.25 -6.99 25.70
CA ASP A 112 27.36 -6.04 25.52
C ASP A 112 27.45 -5.61 24.06
N PHE A 113 27.24 -4.32 23.81
CA PHE A 113 27.42 -3.67 22.53
C PHE A 113 28.73 -2.87 22.54
N ASP A 114 29.87 -3.53 22.73
CA ASP A 114 31.20 -2.91 22.68
C ASP A 114 31.36 -1.82 23.76
N GLY A 115 31.23 -2.24 25.02
CA GLY A 115 31.34 -1.40 26.22
C GLY A 115 30.03 -0.77 26.68
N VAL A 116 29.01 -0.68 25.82
CA VAL A 116 27.64 -0.28 26.20
C VAL A 116 26.83 -1.53 26.50
N HIS A 117 26.51 -1.75 27.77
CA HIS A 117 25.72 -2.89 28.18
C HIS A 117 24.25 -2.50 28.28
N VAL A 118 23.35 -3.38 27.81
CA VAL A 118 21.91 -3.13 27.77
C VAL A 118 21.17 -4.34 28.33
N GLN A 119 20.24 -4.12 29.25
CA GLN A 119 19.40 -5.15 29.83
C GLN A 119 17.95 -4.69 29.91
N LEU A 120 17.02 -5.51 29.40
CA LEU A 120 15.59 -5.31 29.63
C LEU A 120 15.27 -5.68 31.09
N LEU A 121 14.74 -4.72 31.85
CA LEU A 121 14.34 -4.92 33.24
C LEU A 121 12.90 -5.43 33.33
N ASP A 122 11.98 -4.75 32.64
CA ASP A 122 10.56 -5.06 32.64
C ASP A 122 9.86 -4.51 31.39
N GLU A 123 8.71 -5.13 31.10
CA GLU A 123 7.76 -4.73 30.09
C GLU A 123 6.39 -4.55 30.77
N GLU A 124 5.93 -3.30 30.82
CA GLU A 124 4.59 -2.95 31.26
C GLU A 124 3.66 -2.96 30.05
N GLN A 125 2.75 -3.94 30.01
CA GLN A 125 1.64 -3.94 29.06
C GLN A 125 0.51 -3.09 29.65
N HIS A 126 0.35 -1.88 29.13
CA HIS A 126 -0.82 -1.07 29.40
C HIS A 126 -2.09 -1.74 28.82
N PRO A 127 -3.28 -1.41 29.34
CA PRO A 127 -4.54 -1.88 28.78
C PRO A 127 -4.57 -1.71 27.25
N ALA A 128 -5.12 -2.69 26.53
CA ALA A 128 -5.21 -2.68 25.07
C ALA A 128 -5.86 -1.39 24.51
N SER A 129 -6.68 -0.70 25.31
CA SER A 129 -7.29 0.59 24.99
C SER A 129 -6.30 1.73 24.78
N LEU A 130 -5.08 1.66 25.36
CA LEU A 130 -4.05 2.68 25.21
C LEU A 130 -3.15 2.45 23.98
N GLY A 131 -2.99 1.19 23.54
CA GLY A 131 -2.33 0.85 22.28
C GLY A 131 -0.81 1.00 22.24
N PHE A 132 -0.15 1.21 23.38
CA PHE A 132 1.32 1.26 23.49
C PHE A 132 1.87 0.36 24.60
N ILE A 133 3.12 -0.06 24.43
CA ILE A 133 3.90 -0.88 25.37
C ILE A 133 5.02 0.00 25.95
N VAL A 134 5.27 -0.08 27.26
CA VAL A 134 6.40 0.59 27.91
C VAL A 134 7.39 -0.45 28.42
N ARG A 135 8.67 -0.25 28.12
CA ARG A 135 9.77 -1.08 28.59
C ARG A 135 10.78 -0.23 29.37
N ARG A 136 11.41 -0.83 30.37
CA ARG A 136 12.55 -0.24 31.07
C ARG A 136 13.82 -0.99 30.73
N PHE A 137 14.82 -0.26 30.25
CA PHE A 137 16.15 -0.80 29.99
C PHE A 137 17.16 -0.20 30.97
N LYS A 138 17.95 -1.05 31.62
CA LYS A 138 19.20 -0.61 32.26
C LYS A 138 20.26 -0.53 31.19
N VAL A 139 20.90 0.62 31.05
CA VAL A 139 22.04 0.82 30.16
C VAL A 139 23.22 1.30 30.99
N TRP A 140 24.38 0.68 30.85
CA TRP A 140 25.57 1.07 31.61
C TRP A 140 26.87 0.97 30.81
N ARG A 141 27.86 1.72 31.27
CA ARG A 141 29.27 1.57 30.90
C ARG A 141 30.10 1.42 32.16
N VAL A 142 31.26 0.79 32.02
CA VAL A 142 32.32 0.82 33.02
C VAL A 142 33.22 2.00 32.68
N ASP A 143 33.44 2.90 33.63
CA ASP A 143 34.33 4.03 33.45
C ASP A 143 35.82 3.64 33.59
N ASP A 144 36.72 4.59 33.36
CA ASP A 144 38.17 4.35 33.43
C ASP A 144 38.66 3.95 34.83
N GLN A 145 37.83 4.16 35.87
CA GLN A 145 38.11 3.79 37.26
C GLN A 145 37.51 2.42 37.62
N GLY A 146 36.88 1.73 36.65
CA GLY A 146 36.21 0.46 36.87
C GLY A 146 34.84 0.58 37.54
N GLN A 147 34.29 1.79 37.69
CA GLN A 147 32.96 2.00 38.26
C GLN A 147 31.88 1.89 37.18
N GLU A 148 30.78 1.23 37.55
CA GLU A 148 29.60 1.14 36.70
C GLU A 148 28.80 2.45 36.75
N VAL A 149 28.74 3.14 35.61
CA VAL A 149 27.83 4.26 35.41
C VAL A 149 26.61 3.74 34.66
N SER A 150 25.45 3.74 35.31
CA SER A 150 24.20 3.21 34.74
C SER A 150 23.08 4.25 34.69
N ARG A 151 22.14 4.05 33.76
CA ARG A 151 20.89 4.80 33.66
C ARG A 151 19.75 3.90 33.21
N VAL A 152 18.53 4.34 33.51
CA VAL A 152 17.31 3.68 33.06
C VAL A 152 16.74 4.43 31.86
N ILE A 153 16.53 3.71 30.76
CA ILE A 153 15.91 4.20 29.54
C ILE A 153 14.46 3.71 29.49
N LYS A 154 13.54 4.65 29.29
CA LYS A 154 12.13 4.36 29.02
C LYS A 154 11.92 4.17 27.52
N HIS A 155 11.49 2.99 27.12
CA HIS A 155 11.20 2.68 25.72
C HIS A 155 9.70 2.52 25.53
N ILE A 156 9.09 3.38 24.72
CA ILE A 156 7.66 3.40 24.44
C ILE A 156 7.45 2.94 23.01
N GLN A 157 6.67 1.87 22.82
CA GLN A 157 6.31 1.36 21.49
C GLN A 157 4.82 1.53 21.23
N LEU A 158 4.48 2.26 20.18
CA LEU A 158 3.10 2.32 19.72
C LEU A 158 2.81 1.18 18.75
N THR A 159 1.83 0.35 19.10
CA THR A 159 1.53 -0.90 18.37
C THR A 159 0.33 -0.80 17.44
N ASN A 160 -0.49 0.25 17.59
CA ASN A 160 -1.76 0.43 16.87
C ASN A 160 -1.73 1.54 15.80
N TRP A 161 -0.57 2.10 15.45
CA TRP A 161 -0.48 3.07 14.33
C TRP A 161 -0.61 2.32 13.00
N PRO A 162 -1.65 2.57 12.18
CA PRO A 162 -1.84 1.86 10.92
C PRO A 162 -0.76 2.17 9.86
N ASP A 163 -0.45 1.20 9.00
CA ASP A 163 0.59 1.27 7.95
C ASP A 163 0.41 2.37 6.92
N HIS A 164 -0.84 2.66 6.58
CA HIS A 164 -1.21 3.74 5.69
C HIS A 164 -2.32 4.54 6.37
N GLY A 165 -2.18 5.86 6.34
CA GLY A 165 -3.05 6.78 7.05
C GLY A 165 -2.46 7.27 8.36
N VAL A 166 -3.30 8.02 9.06
CA VAL A 166 -2.99 8.69 10.31
C VAL A 166 -3.81 8.08 11.42
N LEU A 167 -3.34 8.15 12.66
CA LEU A 167 -4.15 7.75 13.82
C LEU A 167 -5.46 8.54 13.79
N LYS A 168 -6.57 7.84 13.47
CA LYS A 168 -7.91 8.44 13.33
C LYS A 168 -8.43 8.97 14.68
N ASP A 169 -7.98 8.39 15.79
CA ASP A 169 -8.40 8.73 17.15
C ASP A 169 -7.29 9.46 17.93
N PHE A 170 -7.56 10.70 18.36
CA PHE A 170 -6.64 11.51 19.15
C PHE A 170 -6.46 10.98 20.58
N ARG A 171 -7.41 10.17 21.08
CA ARG A 171 -7.36 9.54 22.42
C ARG A 171 -6.17 8.61 22.61
N VAL A 172 -5.51 8.19 21.52
CA VAL A 172 -4.29 7.35 21.55
C VAL A 172 -3.01 8.18 21.60
N ILE A 173 -2.99 9.36 20.96
CA ILE A 173 -1.77 10.19 20.88
C ILE A 173 -1.53 10.97 22.17
N ALA A 174 -2.59 11.53 22.77
CA ALA A 174 -2.45 12.37 23.96
C ALA A 174 -1.79 11.64 25.15
N PRO A 175 -2.22 10.42 25.55
CA PRO A 175 -1.55 9.68 26.64
C PRO A 175 -0.08 9.37 26.34
N MET A 176 0.26 9.14 25.08
CA MET A 176 1.63 8.87 24.65
C MET A 176 2.50 10.13 24.71
N LEU A 177 1.98 11.29 24.26
CA LEU A 177 2.65 12.58 24.40
C LEU A 177 2.89 12.91 25.88
N ASP A 178 1.88 12.71 26.72
CA ASP A 178 1.98 12.93 28.16
C ASP A 178 3.06 12.02 28.78
N ALA A 179 3.06 10.73 28.43
CA ALA A 179 4.07 9.79 28.91
C ALA A 179 5.49 10.18 28.46
N VAL A 180 5.68 10.50 27.18
CA VAL A 180 7.00 10.91 26.64
C VAL A 180 7.51 12.17 27.33
N ASN A 181 6.68 13.21 27.40
CA ASN A 181 7.05 14.49 28.01
C ASN A 181 7.27 14.36 29.52
N SER A 182 6.44 13.58 30.22
CA SER A 182 6.60 13.30 31.66
C SER A 182 7.93 12.60 31.95
N TYR A 183 8.24 11.51 31.25
CA TYR A 183 9.50 10.78 31.46
C TYR A 183 10.72 11.60 31.08
N GLN A 184 10.64 12.40 30.02
CA GLN A 184 11.73 13.31 29.66
C GLN A 184 11.98 14.33 30.77
N GLN A 185 10.94 15.01 31.27
CA GLN A 185 11.08 16.02 32.31
C GLN A 185 11.57 15.43 33.64
N GLU A 186 11.05 14.26 34.02
CA GLU A 186 11.48 13.53 35.21
C GLU A 186 12.97 13.16 35.11
N ALA A 187 13.41 12.63 33.96
CA ALA A 187 14.80 12.30 33.73
C ALA A 187 15.70 13.55 33.79
N SER A 188 15.29 14.65 33.14
CA SER A 188 16.06 15.90 33.18
C SER A 188 16.23 16.44 34.60
N ARG A 189 15.18 16.38 35.42
CA ARG A 189 15.22 16.83 36.83
C ARG A 189 16.08 15.91 37.70
N THR A 190 15.87 14.60 37.60
CA THR A 190 16.50 13.61 38.47
C THR A 190 18.00 13.49 38.17
N GLN A 191 18.36 13.48 36.89
CA GLN A 191 19.73 13.27 36.44
C GLN A 191 20.50 14.58 36.27
N LYS A 192 19.83 15.74 36.39
CA LYS A 192 20.40 17.08 36.17
C LYS A 192 21.11 17.21 34.81
N VAL A 193 20.52 16.61 33.78
CA VAL A 193 20.98 16.67 32.39
C VAL A 193 19.86 17.12 31.47
N ASP A 194 20.21 17.60 30.28
CA ASP A 194 19.25 17.83 29.21
C ASP A 194 18.88 16.49 28.55
N ALA A 195 17.85 15.83 29.08
CA ALA A 195 17.40 14.52 28.62
C ALA A 195 16.75 14.64 27.23
N ARG A 196 17.25 13.84 26.28
CA ARG A 196 16.74 13.79 24.91
C ARG A 196 15.73 12.67 24.69
N VAL A 197 14.83 12.92 23.76
CA VAL A 197 13.88 11.92 23.24
C VAL A 197 14.35 11.47 21.86
N MET A 198 14.63 10.17 21.73
CA MET A 198 14.89 9.56 20.43
C MET A 198 13.57 9.04 19.85
N VAL A 199 13.24 9.41 18.62
CA VAL A 199 12.01 8.99 17.93
C VAL A 199 12.39 8.24 16.65
N HIS A 200 11.87 7.03 16.50
CA HIS A 200 12.03 6.25 15.28
C HIS A 200 10.74 5.57 14.86
N CYS A 201 10.64 5.30 13.55
CA CYS A 201 9.65 4.40 12.98
C CYS A 201 10.41 3.41 12.10
N SER A 202 9.99 3.16 10.86
CA SER A 202 10.82 2.43 9.91
C SER A 202 11.95 3.30 9.34
N ALA A 203 11.60 4.33 8.55
CA ALA A 203 12.56 5.25 7.94
C ALA A 203 12.96 6.43 8.85
N GLY A 204 12.17 6.70 9.90
CA GLY A 204 12.39 7.83 10.79
C GLY A 204 12.00 9.19 10.22
N ILE A 205 11.02 9.23 9.30
CA ILE A 205 10.61 10.47 8.60
C ILE A 205 9.09 10.68 8.57
N GLY A 206 8.29 9.62 8.34
CA GLY A 206 6.82 9.70 8.29
C GLY A 206 6.19 9.89 9.67
N ARG A 207 5.86 8.78 10.35
CA ARG A 207 5.28 8.80 11.71
C ARG A 207 6.12 9.60 12.71
N SER A 208 7.45 9.47 12.66
CA SER A 208 8.38 10.24 13.49
C SER A 208 8.24 11.75 13.27
N GLY A 209 8.18 12.19 12.02
CA GLY A 209 7.97 13.61 11.71
C GLY A 209 6.60 14.12 12.14
N THR A 210 5.55 13.31 11.95
CA THR A 210 4.20 13.66 12.40
C THR A 210 4.13 13.81 13.92
N PHE A 211 4.70 12.88 14.68
CA PHE A 211 4.71 12.94 16.14
C PHE A 211 5.44 14.20 16.63
N ILE A 212 6.65 14.45 16.12
CA ILE A 212 7.46 15.61 16.53
C ILE A 212 6.74 16.91 16.14
N ALA A 213 6.11 16.98 14.97
CA ALA A 213 5.33 18.15 14.55
C ALA A 213 4.16 18.42 15.49
N ILE A 214 3.40 17.38 15.89
CA ILE A 214 2.28 17.52 16.83
C ILE A 214 2.77 18.05 18.18
N ASP A 215 3.85 17.48 18.72
CA ASP A 215 4.39 17.91 20.00
C ASP A 215 4.89 19.37 19.97
N ILE A 216 5.59 19.77 18.90
CA ILE A 216 6.03 21.16 18.71
C ILE A 216 4.84 22.12 18.64
N LEU A 217 3.79 21.76 17.88
CA LEU A 217 2.59 22.57 17.77
C LEU A 217 1.89 22.74 19.13
N LEU A 218 1.75 21.65 19.90
CA LEU A 218 1.13 21.69 21.22
C LEU A 218 1.95 22.50 22.22
N LYS A 219 3.29 22.38 22.20
CA LYS A 219 4.18 23.20 23.05
C LYS A 219 4.09 24.68 22.71
N ARG A 220 4.06 25.04 21.42
CA ARG A 220 3.87 26.44 20.98
C ARG A 220 2.50 26.97 21.38
N LEU A 221 1.45 26.17 21.19
CA LEU A 221 0.09 26.53 21.60
C LEU A 221 0.03 26.78 23.11
N HIS A 222 0.58 25.88 23.90
CA HIS A 222 0.64 26.04 25.36
C HIS A 222 1.36 27.34 25.75
N GLN A 223 2.50 27.65 25.14
CA GLN A 223 3.24 28.91 25.40
C GLN A 223 2.42 30.17 25.09
N VAL A 224 1.66 30.16 23.99
CA VAL A 224 0.79 31.29 23.62
C VAL A 224 -0.37 31.41 24.61
N LEU A 225 -0.96 30.29 25.01
CA LEU A 225 -2.06 30.27 25.98
C LEU A 225 -1.62 30.72 27.38
N THR A 226 -0.40 30.41 27.80
CA THR A 226 0.14 30.82 29.11
C THR A 226 0.62 32.27 29.12
N ASN A 227 1.09 32.81 27.99
CA ASN A 227 1.69 34.15 27.90
C ASN A 227 0.78 35.16 27.17
N ARG A 228 -0.55 35.09 27.38
CA ARG A 228 -1.50 36.00 26.73
C ARG A 228 -1.17 37.47 27.06
N SER A 229 -1.03 38.30 26.03
CA SER A 229 -0.89 39.75 26.19
C SER A 229 -2.26 40.41 26.38
N SER A 230 -2.29 41.68 26.80
CA SER A 230 -3.54 42.44 26.91
C SER A 230 -4.16 42.80 25.55
N SER A 231 -3.43 42.62 24.45
CA SER A 231 -3.87 42.96 23.10
C SER A 231 -4.44 41.73 22.39
N ALA A 232 -5.73 41.79 22.03
CA ALA A 232 -6.41 40.72 21.30
C ALA A 232 -5.74 40.44 19.94
N ASP A 233 -5.31 41.49 19.24
CA ASP A 233 -4.63 41.38 17.94
C ASP A 233 -3.28 40.68 18.05
N GLU A 234 -2.53 40.93 19.13
CA GLU A 234 -1.25 40.27 19.36
C GLU A 234 -1.43 38.79 19.68
N ASN A 235 -2.43 38.46 20.52
CA ASN A 235 -2.77 37.08 20.84
C ASN A 235 -3.24 36.31 19.59
N ALA A 236 -4.07 36.92 18.74
CA ALA A 236 -4.53 36.32 17.50
C ALA A 236 -3.35 36.04 16.53
N ARG A 237 -2.42 37.00 16.37
CA ARG A 237 -1.21 36.81 15.56
C ARG A 237 -0.29 35.74 16.16
N ALA A 238 -0.10 35.74 17.47
CA ALA A 238 0.71 34.73 18.16
C ALA A 238 0.11 33.32 18.00
N MET A 239 -1.21 33.20 18.09
CA MET A 239 -1.95 31.95 17.88
C MET A 239 -1.79 31.45 16.43
N GLN A 240 -1.97 32.35 15.45
CA GLN A 240 -1.79 32.03 14.04
C GLN A 240 -0.36 31.55 13.74
N GLN A 241 0.65 32.18 14.35
CA GLN A 241 2.05 31.75 14.21
C GLN A 241 2.35 30.43 14.92
N ALA A 242 1.75 30.18 16.08
CA ALA A 242 1.93 28.94 16.82
C ALA A 242 1.35 27.72 16.07
N LEU A 243 0.23 27.92 15.35
CA LEU A 243 -0.47 26.90 14.58
C LEU A 243 -0.07 26.84 13.09
N ASP A 244 1.04 27.49 12.72
CA ASP A 244 1.60 27.45 11.38
C ASP A 244 2.30 26.10 11.11
N ILE A 245 1.49 25.12 10.73
CA ILE A 245 1.90 23.75 10.37
C ILE A 245 2.95 23.78 9.25
N SER A 246 2.73 24.63 8.25
CA SER A 246 3.59 24.80 7.08
C SER A 246 5.01 25.14 7.50
N ARG A 247 5.16 26.11 8.41
CA ARG A 247 6.46 26.51 8.96
C ARG A 247 7.08 25.45 9.85
N VAL A 248 6.30 24.73 10.66
CA VAL A 248 6.80 23.61 11.49
C VAL A 248 7.34 22.48 10.61
N VAL A 249 6.59 22.05 9.60
CA VAL A 249 7.01 20.98 8.69
C VAL A 249 8.24 21.39 7.89
N HIS A 250 8.26 22.62 7.37
CA HIS A 250 9.43 23.16 6.67
C HIS A 250 10.68 23.17 7.59
N HIS A 251 10.51 23.60 8.84
CA HIS A 251 11.58 23.60 9.84
C HIS A 251 12.13 22.19 10.09
N LEU A 252 11.26 21.21 10.34
CA LEU A 252 11.66 19.82 10.54
C LEU A 252 12.40 19.25 9.32
N ARG A 253 11.91 19.57 8.12
CA ARG A 253 12.52 19.13 6.86
C ARG A 253 13.87 19.76 6.59
N SER A 254 14.17 20.93 7.15
CA SER A 254 15.50 21.54 7.08
C SER A 254 16.53 20.82 7.98
N GLN A 255 16.06 20.05 8.97
CA GLN A 255 16.89 19.31 9.90
C GLN A 255 17.03 17.83 9.54
N ARG A 256 15.98 17.21 9.00
CA ARG A 256 16.02 15.84 8.47
C ARG A 256 15.19 15.75 7.18
N PRO A 257 15.72 15.18 6.10
CA PRO A 257 14.97 15.07 4.85
C PRO A 257 13.69 14.23 4.97
N GLY A 258 12.63 14.62 4.25
CA GLY A 258 11.40 13.83 4.14
C GLY A 258 10.49 13.79 5.38
N MET A 259 10.75 14.60 6.41
CA MET A 259 9.91 14.68 7.62
C MET A 259 8.46 15.02 7.28
N VAL A 260 7.50 14.27 7.83
CA VAL A 260 6.06 14.32 7.45
C VAL A 260 5.88 13.93 5.98
N GLN A 261 5.93 12.63 5.72
CA GLN A 261 6.18 12.07 4.38
C GLN A 261 4.99 12.16 3.41
N THR A 262 3.76 11.96 3.88
CA THR A 262 2.60 11.83 2.98
C THR A 262 1.58 12.96 3.15
N PRO A 263 0.76 13.25 2.11
CA PRO A 263 -0.33 14.20 2.22
C PRO A 263 -1.31 13.88 3.36
N GLU A 264 -1.53 12.59 3.69
CA GLU A 264 -2.40 12.22 4.83
C GLU A 264 -1.78 12.61 6.18
N HIS A 265 -0.45 12.50 6.33
CA HIS A 265 0.23 12.96 7.54
C HIS A 265 0.09 14.48 7.71
N ASN A 266 0.16 15.24 6.62
CA ASN A 266 -0.03 16.68 6.66
C ASN A 266 -1.50 17.06 6.92
N SER A 267 -2.46 16.39 6.27
CA SER A 267 -3.89 16.64 6.50
C SER A 267 -4.30 16.37 7.95
N ARG A 268 -3.64 15.42 8.63
CA ARG A 268 -3.87 15.21 10.07
C ARG A 268 -3.43 16.37 10.94
N LEU A 269 -2.29 16.99 10.64
CA LEU A 269 -1.86 18.19 11.37
C LEU A 269 -2.91 19.29 11.24
N HIS A 270 -3.49 19.46 10.05
CA HIS A 270 -4.59 20.41 9.82
C HIS A 270 -5.88 20.01 10.54
N SER A 271 -6.24 18.73 10.58
CA SER A 271 -7.39 18.22 11.35
C SER A 271 -7.23 18.45 12.86
N ILE A 272 -6.02 18.28 13.39
CA ILE A 272 -5.70 18.57 14.79
C ILE A 272 -5.81 20.06 15.05
N ARG A 273 -5.27 20.91 14.17
CA ARG A 273 -5.45 22.37 14.25
C ARG A 273 -6.92 22.74 14.28
N GLY A 274 -7.74 22.19 13.37
CA GLY A 274 -9.18 22.44 13.34
C GLY A 274 -9.88 22.05 14.63
N SER A 275 -9.53 20.90 15.21
CA SER A 275 -10.09 20.43 16.49
C SER A 275 -9.67 21.33 17.67
N LEU A 276 -8.43 21.82 17.67
CA LEU A 276 -7.91 22.73 18.70
C LEU A 276 -8.59 24.11 18.60
N VAL A 277 -8.76 24.64 17.40
CA VAL A 277 -9.43 25.93 17.16
C VAL A 277 -10.94 25.84 17.46
N SER A 278 -11.61 24.75 17.07
CA SER A 278 -13.04 24.55 17.37
C SER A 278 -13.32 24.43 18.87
N SER A 279 -12.34 23.97 19.67
CA SER A 279 -12.46 23.91 21.12
C SER A 279 -12.39 25.29 21.81
N GLU A 280 -11.88 26.31 21.12
CA GLU A 280 -11.89 27.71 21.62
C GLU A 280 -13.17 28.47 21.21
N THR A 281 -13.91 28.04 20.18
CA THR A 281 -15.09 28.77 19.64
C THR A 281 -16.44 28.34 20.22
N VAL A 282 -16.50 27.25 21.00
CA VAL A 282 -17.74 26.75 21.60
C VAL A 282 -17.78 27.13 23.08
N GLU A 283 -18.26 28.35 23.35
CA GLU A 283 -19.03 28.58 24.57
C GLU A 283 -20.34 27.77 24.45
N GLU A 284 -20.59 26.96 25.48
CA GLU A 284 -21.78 26.11 25.70
C GLU A 284 -21.85 24.76 24.93
N ASP A 285 -21.93 23.68 25.72
CA ASP A 285 -22.36 22.32 25.38
C ASP A 285 -21.44 21.34 24.61
N SER A 286 -20.28 21.00 25.19
CA SER A 286 -19.88 19.57 25.26
C SER A 286 -18.97 19.24 26.46
N VAL A 287 -19.40 18.28 27.28
CA VAL A 287 -18.76 17.85 28.54
C VAL A 287 -17.49 17.00 28.30
N ILE A 288 -17.17 16.64 27.06
CA ILE A 288 -16.13 15.66 26.74
C ILE A 288 -14.75 16.31 26.48
N ASP A 289 -14.69 17.57 26.01
CA ASP A 289 -13.42 18.24 25.70
C ASP A 289 -12.79 19.03 26.87
N ARG A 290 -13.58 19.39 27.90
CA ARG A 290 -13.01 19.99 29.12
C ARG A 290 -11.99 19.08 29.78
N HIS A 291 -12.12 17.76 29.69
CA HIS A 291 -11.18 16.85 30.35
C HIS A 291 -9.75 16.86 29.78
N LEU A 292 -9.57 17.27 28.51
CA LEU A 292 -8.25 17.40 27.85
C LEU A 292 -7.55 18.71 28.23
N LEU A 293 -8.28 19.81 28.30
CA LEU A 293 -7.76 21.11 28.72
C LEU A 293 -7.66 21.20 30.26
N SER A 294 -8.62 20.67 31.03
CA SER A 294 -8.68 20.83 32.50
C SER A 294 -7.73 19.92 33.29
N ARG A 295 -7.20 18.84 32.71
CA ARG A 295 -6.16 18.03 33.38
C ARG A 295 -4.74 18.57 33.21
N SER A 296 -4.54 19.48 32.25
CA SER A 296 -3.33 20.28 32.09
C SER A 296 -3.47 21.72 32.64
N LEU A 297 -4.70 22.17 32.90
CA LEU A 297 -5.02 23.52 33.40
C LEU A 297 -5.80 23.45 34.73
N ILE A 298 -5.09 23.61 35.84
CA ILE A 298 -5.65 24.08 37.12
C ILE A 298 -5.08 25.48 37.39
N HIS A 299 -5.74 26.54 36.91
CA HIS A 299 -6.00 27.81 37.62
C HIS A 299 -6.66 28.86 36.69
N GLY A 300 -7.90 29.26 37.01
CA GLY A 300 -8.33 30.67 36.90
C GLY A 300 -9.21 31.12 35.72
N SER A 301 -10.53 31.11 35.97
CA SER A 301 -11.57 32.15 35.71
C SER A 301 -12.04 32.53 34.29
N ASN A 302 -13.38 32.62 34.20
CA ASN A 302 -14.28 32.94 33.09
C ASN A 302 -14.31 34.42 32.65
N GLY A 303 -14.81 34.68 31.43
CA GLY A 303 -15.37 35.96 30.98
C GLY A 303 -15.85 35.91 29.52
N ASP A 304 -17.13 36.23 29.32
CA ASP A 304 -18.01 36.05 28.14
C ASP A 304 -17.78 36.99 26.93
N LEU A 305 -18.21 36.52 25.74
CA LEU A 305 -18.85 37.19 24.58
C LEU A 305 -18.36 38.56 24.04
N GLU A 306 -18.10 38.66 22.72
CA GLU A 306 -19.10 39.03 21.67
C GLU A 306 -18.42 39.36 20.31
N THR A 307 -19.07 38.94 19.22
CA THR A 307 -18.61 38.95 17.82
C THR A 307 -18.96 40.23 17.04
N ASN A 308 -18.08 40.68 16.12
CA ASN A 308 -18.42 40.90 14.70
C ASN A 308 -17.27 41.50 13.89
N GLY A 309 -16.95 40.92 12.73
CA GLY A 309 -16.00 41.55 11.79
C GLY A 309 -15.62 40.77 10.54
N ASP A 310 -16.42 39.81 10.08
CA ASP A 310 -16.06 38.92 8.96
C ASP A 310 -17.00 39.08 7.78
N ARG A 311 -16.57 39.81 6.73
CA ARG A 311 -17.28 39.81 5.43
C ARG A 311 -16.42 39.87 4.18
N VAL A 312 -15.09 39.97 4.25
CA VAL A 312 -14.26 40.19 3.04
C VAL A 312 -13.16 39.15 2.84
N SER A 313 -12.60 38.53 3.88
CA SER A 313 -11.69 37.36 3.76
C SER A 313 -12.43 36.02 3.58
N VAL A 314 -13.64 35.95 4.14
CA VAL A 314 -14.54 34.80 4.15
C VAL A 314 -14.79 34.25 2.74
N PHE A 315 -14.88 35.09 1.72
CA PHE A 315 -15.23 34.64 0.37
C PHE A 315 -14.16 33.77 -0.32
N HIS A 316 -12.88 33.97 -0.01
CA HIS A 316 -11.80 33.14 -0.57
C HIS A 316 -11.49 31.92 0.30
N THR A 317 -11.66 32.03 1.62
CA THR A 317 -11.46 30.94 2.58
C THR A 317 -12.64 29.96 2.59
N GLU A 318 -13.88 30.43 2.47
CA GLU A 318 -15.06 29.57 2.25
C GLU A 318 -14.99 28.83 0.94
N GLN A 319 -14.37 29.38 -0.11
CA GLN A 319 -14.26 28.72 -1.40
C GLN A 319 -13.25 27.55 -1.35
N GLU A 320 -12.12 27.73 -0.66
CA GLU A 320 -11.14 26.66 -0.39
C GLU A 320 -11.66 25.65 0.65
N GLU A 321 -12.36 26.10 1.69
CA GLU A 321 -13.02 25.22 2.67
C GLU A 321 -14.17 24.45 2.03
N ASP A 322 -14.97 25.05 1.14
CA ASP A 322 -16.01 24.36 0.38
C ASP A 322 -15.44 23.37 -0.62
N GLU A 323 -14.26 23.66 -1.19
CA GLU A 323 -13.57 22.74 -2.11
C GLU A 323 -12.94 21.58 -1.32
N ILE A 324 -12.36 21.84 -0.15
CA ILE A 324 -11.84 20.82 0.77
C ILE A 324 -12.97 20.01 1.42
N VAL A 325 -14.10 20.62 1.76
CA VAL A 325 -15.30 19.96 2.26
C VAL A 325 -15.93 19.16 1.13
N ARG A 326 -16.00 19.68 -0.11
CA ARG A 326 -16.42 18.89 -1.28
C ARG A 326 -15.52 17.70 -1.50
N VAL A 327 -14.21 17.89 -1.54
CA VAL A 327 -13.23 16.81 -1.72
C VAL A 327 -13.28 15.82 -0.55
N ASN A 328 -13.44 16.27 0.69
CA ASN A 328 -13.59 15.38 1.84
C ASN A 328 -14.94 14.66 1.85
N VAL A 329 -16.03 15.30 1.41
CA VAL A 329 -17.35 14.68 1.22
C VAL A 329 -17.30 13.70 0.05
N GLU A 330 -16.52 13.99 -0.99
CA GLU A 330 -16.28 13.15 -2.16
C GLU A 330 -15.40 11.94 -1.80
N LEU A 331 -14.37 12.13 -0.96
CA LEU A 331 -13.55 11.07 -0.39
C LEU A 331 -14.33 10.22 0.64
N ARG A 332 -15.21 10.84 1.46
CA ARG A 332 -16.09 10.11 2.38
C ARG A 332 -17.18 9.36 1.62
N THR A 333 -17.74 9.94 0.55
CA THR A 333 -18.66 9.22 -0.33
C THR A 333 -17.94 8.12 -1.10
N GLN A 334 -16.67 8.29 -1.49
CA GLN A 334 -15.86 7.20 -2.06
C GLN A 334 -15.56 6.09 -1.04
N GLU A 335 -15.21 6.40 0.21
CA GLU A 335 -14.96 5.40 1.28
C GLU A 335 -16.26 4.66 1.67
N VAL A 336 -17.40 5.36 1.65
CA VAL A 336 -18.74 4.77 1.81
C VAL A 336 -19.14 3.95 0.58
N GLN A 337 -18.85 4.40 -0.64
CA GLN A 337 -19.11 3.67 -1.90
C GLN A 337 -18.24 2.41 -2.05
N LEU A 338 -17.00 2.43 -1.54
CA LEU A 338 -16.10 1.28 -1.52
C LEU A 338 -16.53 0.22 -0.49
N ASN A 339 -17.19 0.64 0.59
CA ASN A 339 -17.77 -0.26 1.60
C ASN A 339 -19.20 -0.69 1.27
N CYS A 340 -19.93 0.08 0.48
CA CYS A 340 -21.20 -0.34 -0.10
C CYS A 340 -20.97 -1.36 -1.21
N ARG A 341 -21.95 -2.23 -1.38
CA ARG A 341 -22.08 -3.18 -2.47
C ARG A 341 -23.31 -2.81 -3.28
N ALA A 342 -23.38 -3.26 -4.53
CA ALA A 342 -24.54 -3.07 -5.39
C ALA A 342 -25.85 -3.51 -4.69
N VAL A 343 -25.78 -4.60 -3.90
CA VAL A 343 -26.92 -5.12 -3.14
C VAL A 343 -27.13 -4.51 -1.76
N SER A 344 -26.28 -3.61 -1.26
CA SER A 344 -26.36 -3.17 0.15
C SER A 344 -27.69 -2.51 0.50
N LYS A 345 -28.32 -1.77 -0.43
CA LYS A 345 -29.67 -1.22 -0.22
C LYS A 345 -30.74 -2.31 -0.06
N LEU A 346 -30.61 -3.40 -0.82
CA LEU A 346 -31.51 -4.55 -0.74
C LEU A 346 -31.23 -5.36 0.54
N ALA A 347 -29.96 -5.50 0.90
CA ALA A 347 -29.52 -6.20 2.11
C ALA A 347 -30.05 -5.54 3.38
N LEU A 348 -30.01 -4.21 3.45
CA LEU A 348 -30.61 -3.45 4.56
C LEU A 348 -32.12 -3.62 4.64
N ARG A 349 -32.81 -3.73 3.50
CA ARG A 349 -34.28 -3.80 3.45
C ARG A 349 -34.84 -5.19 3.75
N PHE A 350 -34.15 -6.26 3.35
CA PHE A 350 -34.70 -7.62 3.40
C PHE A 350 -33.79 -8.66 4.08
N PHE A 351 -32.51 -8.35 4.32
CA PHE A 351 -31.51 -9.33 4.79
C PHE A 351 -30.69 -8.85 6.00
N TYR A 352 -31.27 -7.97 6.83
CA TYR A 352 -30.65 -7.47 8.07
C TYR A 352 -29.24 -6.88 7.89
N GLY A 353 -28.96 -6.29 6.72
CA GLY A 353 -27.65 -5.71 6.38
C GLY A 353 -26.57 -6.73 6.00
N ASN A 354 -26.92 -8.01 5.77
CA ASN A 354 -25.97 -9.01 5.30
C ASN A 354 -25.85 -9.02 3.78
N ASP A 355 -24.89 -8.24 3.26
CA ASP A 355 -24.64 -8.07 1.83
C ASP A 355 -24.37 -9.40 1.10
N LYS A 356 -23.68 -10.36 1.74
CA LYS A 356 -23.36 -11.65 1.11
C LYS A 356 -24.61 -12.48 0.84
N VAL A 357 -25.55 -12.51 1.80
CA VAL A 357 -26.81 -13.27 1.66
C VAL A 357 -27.71 -12.63 0.61
N ALA A 358 -27.81 -11.30 0.62
CA ALA A 358 -28.53 -10.56 -0.41
C ALA A 358 -27.92 -10.79 -1.81
N ALA A 359 -26.59 -10.79 -1.92
CA ALA A 359 -25.88 -11.06 -3.16
C ALA A 359 -26.16 -12.47 -3.68
N VAL A 360 -26.15 -13.50 -2.82
CA VAL A 360 -26.49 -14.87 -3.23
C VAL A 360 -27.90 -14.95 -3.79
N PHE A 361 -28.90 -14.34 -3.13
CA PHE A 361 -30.29 -14.40 -3.59
C PHE A 361 -30.48 -13.75 -4.97
N VAL A 362 -29.93 -12.54 -5.15
CA VAL A 362 -30.00 -11.83 -6.44
C VAL A 362 -29.19 -12.56 -7.51
N ALA A 363 -28.02 -13.09 -7.16
CA ALA A 363 -27.17 -13.84 -8.08
C ALA A 363 -27.85 -15.13 -8.58
N VAL A 364 -28.65 -15.82 -7.75
CA VAL A 364 -29.42 -16.99 -8.19
C VAL A 364 -30.45 -16.61 -9.26
N VAL A 365 -31.16 -15.48 -9.09
CA VAL A 365 -32.15 -15.02 -10.08
C VAL A 365 -31.47 -14.61 -11.38
N LEU A 366 -30.40 -13.81 -11.30
CA LEU A 366 -29.63 -13.40 -12.48
C LEU A 366 -28.99 -14.61 -13.18
N CYS A 367 -28.50 -15.59 -12.42
CA CYS A 367 -27.99 -16.85 -12.95
C CYS A 367 -29.08 -17.60 -13.70
N ALA A 368 -30.27 -17.79 -13.11
CA ALA A 368 -31.36 -18.51 -13.78
C ALA A 368 -31.73 -17.87 -15.12
N ILE A 369 -31.85 -16.54 -15.17
CA ILE A 369 -32.17 -15.79 -16.39
C ILE A 369 -31.04 -15.93 -17.42
N SER A 370 -29.79 -15.65 -17.04
CA SER A 370 -28.65 -15.68 -17.96
C SER A 370 -28.34 -17.09 -18.47
N SER A 371 -28.40 -18.11 -17.61
CA SER A 371 -28.24 -19.51 -18.00
C SER A 371 -29.36 -19.96 -18.95
N ALA A 372 -30.62 -19.55 -18.73
CA ALA A 372 -31.71 -19.87 -19.64
C ALA A 372 -31.51 -19.23 -21.02
N ILE A 373 -31.14 -17.95 -21.08
CA ILE A 373 -30.84 -17.25 -22.34
C ILE A 373 -29.70 -17.95 -23.08
N PHE A 374 -28.62 -18.28 -22.37
CA PHE A 374 -27.48 -18.98 -22.96
C PHE A 374 -27.88 -20.36 -23.52
N LEU A 375 -28.58 -21.19 -22.74
CA LEU A 375 -28.98 -22.54 -23.18
C LEU A 375 -29.90 -22.51 -24.39
N LEU A 376 -30.88 -21.59 -24.41
CA LEU A 376 -31.76 -21.37 -25.57
C LEU A 376 -31.00 -20.87 -26.81
N SER A 377 -29.93 -20.10 -26.61
CA SER A 377 -29.09 -19.60 -27.70
C SER A 377 -28.21 -20.70 -28.28
N VAL A 378 -27.58 -21.51 -27.43
CA VAL A 378 -26.74 -22.64 -27.81
C VAL A 378 -27.55 -23.71 -28.56
N GLU A 379 -28.80 -23.97 -28.16
CA GLU A 379 -29.66 -24.96 -28.80
C GLU A 379 -29.96 -24.62 -30.27
N LYS A 380 -30.03 -23.32 -30.62
CA LYS A 380 -30.28 -22.85 -31.99
C LYS A 380 -29.09 -23.06 -32.93
N ILE A 381 -27.88 -23.26 -32.40
CA ILE A 381 -26.68 -23.37 -33.21
C ILE A 381 -26.32 -24.85 -33.40
N LYS A 382 -26.71 -25.40 -34.55
CA LYS A 382 -26.48 -26.82 -34.87
C LYS A 382 -25.01 -27.24 -34.83
N LYS A 383 -24.08 -26.34 -35.22
CA LYS A 383 -22.63 -26.63 -35.28
C LYS A 383 -22.00 -26.87 -33.89
N LEU A 384 -22.60 -26.32 -32.83
CA LEU A 384 -22.14 -26.58 -31.46
C LEU A 384 -22.60 -27.93 -30.94
N GLN A 385 -23.67 -28.53 -31.45
CA GLN A 385 -24.21 -29.78 -30.90
C GLN A 385 -23.24 -30.97 -30.99
N SER A 386 -22.24 -30.89 -31.88
CA SER A 386 -21.17 -31.88 -32.03
C SER A 386 -19.94 -31.63 -31.15
N THR A 387 -19.92 -30.58 -30.35
CA THR A 387 -18.74 -30.16 -29.55
C THR A 387 -18.80 -30.65 -28.10
N GLU A 388 -17.65 -30.83 -27.45
CA GLU A 388 -17.63 -31.24 -26.03
C GLU A 388 -18.14 -30.12 -25.11
N PHE A 389 -17.96 -28.87 -25.54
CA PHE A 389 -18.57 -27.72 -24.90
C PHE A 389 -20.11 -27.84 -24.83
N TYR A 390 -20.75 -28.40 -25.86
CA TYR A 390 -22.20 -28.64 -25.81
C TYR A 390 -22.59 -29.69 -24.77
N VAL A 391 -21.79 -30.73 -24.56
CA VAL A 391 -22.05 -31.73 -23.50
C VAL A 391 -21.97 -31.08 -22.12
N SER A 392 -20.98 -30.21 -21.91
CA SER A 392 -20.75 -29.51 -20.64
C SER A 392 -21.53 -28.20 -20.48
N ARG A 393 -22.39 -27.84 -21.45
CA ARG A 393 -23.09 -26.54 -21.52
C ARG A 393 -23.86 -26.18 -20.27
N TRP A 394 -24.49 -27.14 -19.59
CA TRP A 394 -25.24 -26.90 -18.36
C TRP A 394 -24.31 -26.51 -17.21
N LEU A 395 -23.21 -27.25 -17.03
CA LEU A 395 -22.23 -26.96 -15.99
C LEU A 395 -21.59 -25.60 -16.23
N TYR A 396 -21.17 -25.33 -17.48
CA TYR A 396 -20.63 -24.02 -17.86
C TYR A 396 -21.64 -22.91 -17.56
N ALA A 397 -22.85 -23.00 -18.13
CA ALA A 397 -23.87 -21.96 -18.03
C ALA A 397 -24.28 -21.65 -16.59
N ILE A 398 -24.38 -22.65 -15.71
CA ILE A 398 -24.78 -22.43 -14.32
C ILE A 398 -23.60 -21.89 -13.51
N ALA A 399 -22.43 -22.51 -13.62
CA ALA A 399 -21.28 -22.14 -12.80
C ALA A 399 -20.76 -20.73 -13.13
N THR A 400 -20.55 -20.41 -14.40
CA THR A 400 -19.98 -19.13 -14.80
C THR A 400 -20.98 -17.98 -14.63
N SER A 401 -22.26 -18.21 -14.93
CA SER A 401 -23.31 -17.21 -14.70
C SER A 401 -23.52 -16.91 -13.22
N PHE A 402 -23.46 -17.92 -12.35
CA PHE A 402 -23.56 -17.68 -10.91
C PHE A 402 -22.38 -16.85 -10.40
N VAL A 403 -21.15 -17.21 -10.76
CA VAL A 403 -19.95 -16.48 -10.35
C VAL A 403 -19.98 -15.04 -10.87
N ALA A 404 -20.29 -14.84 -12.15
CA ALA A 404 -20.39 -13.50 -12.73
C ALA A 404 -21.48 -12.66 -12.06
N SER A 405 -22.66 -13.24 -11.81
CA SER A 405 -23.77 -12.55 -11.15
C SER A 405 -23.46 -12.22 -9.70
N PHE A 406 -22.79 -13.13 -8.97
CA PHE A 406 -22.36 -12.90 -7.60
C PHE A 406 -21.29 -11.80 -7.52
N CYS A 407 -20.29 -11.82 -8.40
CA CYS A 407 -19.28 -10.77 -8.50
C CYS A 407 -19.93 -9.41 -8.84
N ALA A 408 -20.91 -9.38 -9.75
CA ALA A 408 -21.65 -8.17 -10.07
C ALA A 408 -22.43 -7.61 -8.87
N CYS A 409 -23.04 -8.48 -8.05
CA CYS A 409 -23.72 -8.10 -6.82
C CYS A 409 -22.76 -7.57 -5.74
N MET A 410 -21.54 -8.10 -5.71
CA MET A 410 -20.47 -7.73 -4.76
C MET A 410 -19.63 -6.54 -5.24
N ALA A 411 -19.88 -6.00 -6.43
CA ALA A 411 -19.27 -4.77 -6.90
C ALA A 411 -19.69 -3.58 -6.02
N SER A 412 -18.91 -2.49 -6.02
CA SER A 412 -19.17 -1.31 -5.20
C SER A 412 -20.53 -0.65 -5.47
N ASP A 413 -20.98 -0.67 -6.73
CA ASP A 413 -22.29 -0.20 -7.15
C ASP A 413 -22.79 -1.00 -8.37
N TRP A 414 -24.09 -0.89 -8.67
CA TRP A 414 -24.73 -1.52 -9.84
C TRP A 414 -24.10 -1.10 -11.18
N ARG A 415 -23.41 0.04 -11.22
CA ARG A 415 -22.67 0.51 -12.41
C ARG A 415 -21.53 -0.45 -12.75
N TYR A 416 -20.70 -0.76 -11.76
CA TYR A 416 -19.60 -1.72 -11.91
C TYR A 416 -20.14 -3.15 -12.02
N GLY A 417 -21.25 -3.46 -11.35
CA GLY A 417 -21.97 -4.71 -11.54
C GLY A 417 -22.41 -4.92 -13.00
N LEU A 418 -22.97 -3.89 -13.64
CA LEU A 418 -23.33 -3.91 -15.05
C LEU A 418 -22.09 -4.10 -15.94
N THR A 419 -20.98 -3.41 -15.66
CA THR A 419 -19.72 -3.62 -16.39
C THR A 419 -19.28 -5.08 -16.35
N ILE A 420 -19.32 -5.73 -15.18
CA ILE A 420 -18.98 -7.15 -15.02
C ILE A 420 -19.92 -8.03 -15.85
N LEU A 421 -21.23 -7.77 -15.82
CA LEU A 421 -22.21 -8.53 -16.59
C LEU A 421 -22.03 -8.36 -18.11
N VAL A 422 -21.70 -7.15 -18.57
CA VAL A 422 -21.40 -6.88 -19.99
C VAL A 422 -20.13 -7.60 -20.42
N GLN A 423 -19.05 -7.49 -19.62
CA GLN A 423 -17.80 -8.22 -19.88
C GLN A 423 -18.02 -9.73 -19.92
N TYR A 424 -18.80 -10.28 -18.99
CA TYR A 424 -19.16 -11.70 -18.98
C TYR A 424 -19.98 -12.11 -20.22
N THR A 425 -20.92 -11.26 -20.65
CA THR A 425 -21.73 -11.52 -21.85
C THR A 425 -20.85 -11.55 -23.10
N VAL A 426 -19.95 -10.57 -23.26
CA VAL A 426 -18.99 -10.54 -24.37
C VAL A 426 -18.06 -11.73 -24.33
N PHE A 427 -17.49 -12.05 -23.16
CA PHE A 427 -16.66 -13.25 -22.98
C PHE A 427 -17.39 -14.52 -23.39
N THR A 428 -18.67 -14.67 -23.01
CA THR A 428 -19.48 -15.85 -23.33
C THR A 428 -19.74 -15.96 -24.84
N ILE A 429 -20.00 -14.85 -25.52
CA ILE A 429 -20.15 -14.83 -26.98
C ILE A 429 -18.83 -15.19 -27.66
N LEU A 430 -17.71 -14.62 -27.20
CA LEU A 430 -16.38 -14.93 -27.74
C LEU A 430 -16.01 -16.41 -27.50
N ALA A 431 -16.24 -16.94 -26.31
CA ALA A 431 -16.01 -18.35 -26.00
C ALA A 431 -16.88 -19.28 -26.86
N LEU A 432 -18.14 -18.91 -27.09
CA LEU A 432 -19.05 -19.65 -27.98
C LEU A 432 -18.54 -19.64 -29.43
N TYR A 433 -18.04 -18.49 -29.90
CA TYR A 433 -17.45 -18.37 -31.22
C TYR A 433 -16.18 -19.21 -31.34
N SER A 434 -15.27 -19.09 -30.37
CA SER A 434 -14.00 -19.83 -30.28
C SER A 434 -14.17 -21.35 -30.17
N THR A 435 -15.29 -21.84 -29.67
CA THR A 435 -15.59 -23.28 -29.61
C THR A 435 -16.32 -23.79 -30.86
N GLY A 436 -17.06 -22.92 -31.55
CA GLY A 436 -17.74 -23.26 -32.80
C GLY A 436 -16.87 -23.10 -34.05
N CYS A 437 -15.79 -22.33 -33.98
CA CYS A 437 -14.96 -21.93 -35.11
C CYS A 437 -13.49 -22.31 -34.90
N PRO A 438 -12.79 -22.88 -35.90
CA PRO A 438 -11.37 -23.18 -35.80
C PRO A 438 -10.52 -21.93 -35.58
N LEU A 439 -9.40 -22.06 -34.85
CA LEU A 439 -8.56 -20.93 -34.41
C LEU A 439 -8.02 -20.03 -35.54
N ASN A 440 -7.93 -20.55 -36.76
CA ASN A 440 -7.37 -19.86 -37.93
C ASN A 440 -8.43 -19.31 -38.89
N ASP A 441 -9.71 -19.61 -38.68
CA ASP A 441 -10.81 -19.08 -39.49
C ASP A 441 -11.53 -17.98 -38.70
N PHE A 442 -11.51 -16.76 -39.22
CA PHE A 442 -12.11 -15.60 -38.55
C PHE A 442 -13.59 -15.41 -38.89
N SER A 443 -14.15 -16.15 -39.86
CA SER A 443 -15.56 -16.05 -40.27
C SER A 443 -16.18 -17.44 -40.45
N CYS A 444 -16.79 -17.95 -39.38
CA CYS A 444 -17.51 -19.23 -39.43
C CYS A 444 -19.03 -19.10 -39.56
N GLY A 445 -19.57 -17.87 -39.58
CA GLY A 445 -21.02 -17.61 -39.66
C GLY A 445 -21.81 -18.17 -38.47
N ILE A 446 -21.20 -18.27 -37.29
CA ILE A 446 -21.82 -18.82 -36.07
C ILE A 446 -22.13 -17.68 -35.11
N GLY A 447 -23.43 -17.49 -34.82
CA GLY A 447 -23.84 -16.52 -33.80
C GLY A 447 -23.50 -15.08 -34.18
N LEU A 448 -22.92 -14.34 -33.24
CA LEU A 448 -22.50 -12.96 -33.41
C LEU A 448 -20.99 -12.93 -33.66
N ASP A 449 -20.55 -12.24 -34.71
CA ASP A 449 -19.11 -12.13 -35.02
C ASP A 449 -18.33 -11.50 -33.84
N PRO A 450 -17.09 -11.93 -33.57
CA PRO A 450 -16.28 -11.44 -32.44
C PRO A 450 -16.13 -9.92 -32.42
N GLU A 451 -15.93 -9.31 -33.60
CA GLU A 451 -15.80 -7.86 -33.75
C GLU A 451 -17.08 -7.14 -33.33
N VAL A 452 -18.24 -7.67 -33.75
CA VAL A 452 -19.55 -7.12 -33.40
C VAL A 452 -19.84 -7.31 -31.91
N ALA A 453 -19.44 -8.43 -31.31
CA ALA A 453 -19.56 -8.68 -29.88
C ALA A 453 -18.75 -7.68 -29.05
N ILE A 454 -17.49 -7.45 -29.43
CA ILE A 454 -16.59 -6.49 -28.76
C ILE A 454 -17.12 -5.07 -28.94
N LEU A 455 -17.43 -4.65 -30.16
CA LEU A 455 -17.94 -3.31 -30.45
C LEU A 455 -19.29 -3.05 -29.77
N GLY A 456 -20.18 -4.04 -29.75
CA GLY A 456 -21.45 -3.98 -29.04
C GLY A 456 -21.25 -3.82 -27.53
N GLY A 457 -20.33 -4.59 -26.94
CA GLY A 457 -19.95 -4.44 -25.53
C GLY A 457 -19.38 -3.06 -25.22
N MET A 458 -18.47 -2.56 -26.06
CA MET A 458 -17.90 -1.21 -25.94
C MET A 458 -19.00 -0.14 -26.04
N LEU A 459 -19.96 -0.28 -26.96
CA LEU A 459 -21.07 0.65 -27.12
C LEU A 459 -21.97 0.67 -25.88
N VAL A 460 -22.32 -0.50 -25.32
CA VAL A 460 -23.13 -0.59 -24.09
C VAL A 460 -22.40 0.05 -22.91
N LEU A 461 -21.10 -0.20 -22.76
CA LEU A 461 -20.27 0.42 -21.72
C LEU A 461 -20.21 1.94 -21.91
N LEU A 462 -20.01 2.41 -23.14
CA LEU A 462 -19.98 3.84 -23.46
C LEU A 462 -21.31 4.53 -23.12
N ILE A 463 -22.44 3.97 -23.55
CA ILE A 463 -23.78 4.47 -23.23
C ILE A 463 -24.01 4.48 -21.72
N SER A 464 -23.61 3.41 -21.02
CA SER A 464 -23.71 3.34 -19.56
C SER A 464 -22.90 4.44 -18.88
N ARG A 465 -21.67 4.72 -19.31
CA ARG A 465 -20.84 5.78 -18.73
C ARG A 465 -21.37 7.19 -19.03
N PHE A 466 -21.83 7.43 -20.27
CA PHE A 466 -22.47 8.70 -20.64
C PHE A 466 -23.77 8.96 -19.89
N SER A 467 -24.58 7.93 -19.63
CA SER A 467 -25.84 8.08 -18.89
C SER A 467 -25.62 8.42 -17.41
N THR A 468 -24.42 8.23 -16.87
CA THR A 468 -24.21 8.18 -15.42
C THR A 468 -23.23 9.23 -14.91
N ASN A 469 -22.23 9.62 -15.71
CA ASN A 469 -21.20 10.57 -15.29
C ASN A 469 -21.47 11.97 -15.89
N ARG A 470 -21.14 13.01 -15.12
CA ARG A 470 -21.41 14.42 -15.50
C ARG A 470 -20.23 15.11 -16.19
N SER A 471 -19.02 14.57 -16.06
CA SER A 471 -17.79 15.12 -16.64
C SER A 471 -17.29 14.28 -17.83
N GLY A 472 -17.00 14.92 -18.96
CA GLY A 472 -16.49 14.24 -20.16
C GLY A 472 -15.13 13.55 -19.95
N ALA A 473 -14.25 14.13 -19.13
CA ALA A 473 -12.94 13.54 -18.85
C ALA A 473 -13.05 12.25 -18.00
N GLU A 474 -13.98 12.23 -17.05
CA GLU A 474 -14.25 11.06 -16.22
C GLU A 474 -14.90 9.93 -17.02
N VAL A 475 -15.86 10.26 -17.91
CA VAL A 475 -16.44 9.32 -18.87
C VAL A 475 -15.35 8.68 -19.71
N PHE A 476 -14.44 9.47 -20.27
CA PHE A 476 -13.36 8.97 -21.12
C PHE A 476 -12.42 8.02 -20.35
N LEU A 477 -11.95 8.45 -19.17
CA LEU A 477 -11.03 7.63 -18.37
C LEU A 477 -11.66 6.30 -17.94
N THR A 478 -12.88 6.34 -17.42
CA THR A 478 -13.59 5.13 -16.96
C THR A 478 -13.93 4.20 -18.12
N PHE A 479 -14.34 4.74 -19.26
CA PHE A 479 -14.54 3.96 -20.49
C PHE A 479 -13.26 3.27 -20.96
N MET A 480 -12.13 3.98 -20.99
CA MET A 480 -10.85 3.39 -21.40
C MET A 480 -10.43 2.23 -20.48
N LEU A 481 -10.69 2.34 -19.18
CA LEU A 481 -10.45 1.25 -18.22
C LEU A 481 -11.40 0.06 -18.44
N ASP A 482 -12.68 0.31 -18.73
CA ASP A 482 -13.65 -0.75 -19.04
C ASP A 482 -13.26 -1.51 -20.33
N VAL A 483 -12.84 -0.79 -21.36
CA VAL A 483 -12.33 -1.34 -22.63
C VAL A 483 -11.06 -2.14 -22.39
N LEU A 484 -10.15 -1.62 -21.56
CA LEU A 484 -8.94 -2.33 -21.18
C LEU A 484 -9.28 -3.67 -20.51
N GLY A 485 -10.22 -3.67 -19.56
CA GLY A 485 -10.69 -4.91 -18.92
C GLY A 485 -11.30 -5.90 -19.91
N LEU A 486 -12.08 -5.40 -20.88
CA LEU A 486 -12.69 -6.23 -21.92
C LEU A 486 -11.63 -6.89 -22.83
N ILE A 487 -10.66 -6.13 -23.32
CA ILE A 487 -9.61 -6.66 -24.20
C ILE A 487 -8.64 -7.54 -23.43
N TYR A 488 -8.19 -7.08 -22.27
CA TYR A 488 -7.19 -7.79 -21.46
C TYR A 488 -7.76 -9.08 -20.88
N ILE A 489 -8.87 -9.02 -20.15
CA ILE A 489 -9.42 -10.20 -19.46
C ILE A 489 -10.25 -11.05 -20.43
N ALA A 490 -11.35 -10.52 -20.96
CA ALA A 490 -12.28 -11.31 -21.76
C ALA A 490 -11.65 -11.74 -23.10
N GLY A 491 -10.92 -10.84 -23.76
CA GLY A 491 -10.23 -11.13 -25.01
C GLY A 491 -9.20 -12.26 -24.87
N SER A 492 -8.20 -12.11 -24.00
CA SER A 492 -7.14 -13.13 -23.89
C SER A 492 -7.63 -14.47 -23.33
N LEU A 493 -8.59 -14.49 -22.40
CA LEU A 493 -9.18 -15.75 -21.91
C LEU A 493 -10.01 -16.46 -22.98
N SER A 494 -10.68 -15.73 -23.88
CA SER A 494 -11.42 -16.36 -24.98
C SER A 494 -10.50 -17.13 -25.94
N ILE A 495 -9.29 -16.61 -26.16
CA ILE A 495 -8.26 -17.29 -26.96
C ILE A 495 -7.82 -18.59 -26.27
N LEU A 496 -7.70 -18.59 -24.93
CA LEU A 496 -7.38 -19.80 -24.18
C LEU A 496 -8.46 -20.89 -24.35
N VAL A 497 -9.74 -20.50 -24.37
CA VAL A 497 -10.88 -21.41 -24.58
C VAL A 497 -10.85 -22.05 -25.97
N ALA A 498 -10.38 -21.32 -26.98
CA ALA A 498 -10.25 -21.83 -28.35
C ALA A 498 -9.38 -23.10 -28.45
N PHE A 499 -8.42 -23.30 -27.54
CA PHE A 499 -7.58 -24.51 -27.51
C PHE A 499 -8.33 -25.79 -27.08
N VAL A 500 -9.55 -25.70 -26.55
CA VAL A 500 -10.19 -26.86 -25.90
C VAL A 500 -11.01 -27.73 -26.86
N ASP A 501 -11.58 -27.16 -27.94
CA ASP A 501 -12.64 -27.81 -28.74
C ASP A 501 -12.42 -27.78 -30.27
N ASP A 502 -11.19 -27.50 -30.74
CA ASP A 502 -10.84 -27.45 -32.18
C ASP A 502 -10.77 -28.86 -32.82
N GLU A 503 -10.83 -28.98 -34.15
CA GLU A 503 -10.83 -30.25 -34.91
C GLU A 503 -9.61 -31.14 -34.61
N ARG A 504 -8.49 -30.57 -34.12
CA ARG A 504 -7.30 -31.29 -33.63
C ARG A 504 -7.27 -31.41 -32.09
N ARG A 505 -8.39 -31.85 -31.50
CA ARG A 505 -8.68 -31.85 -30.04
C ARG A 505 -7.54 -32.34 -29.14
N THR A 506 -6.92 -33.47 -29.47
CA THR A 506 -5.85 -34.07 -28.65
C THR A 506 -4.61 -33.18 -28.61
N LEU A 507 -4.22 -32.66 -29.76
CA LEU A 507 -3.01 -31.85 -29.93
C LEU A 507 -3.13 -30.49 -29.25
N TYR A 508 -4.29 -29.81 -29.36
CA TYR A 508 -4.47 -28.51 -28.67
C TYR A 508 -4.53 -28.64 -27.15
N ARG A 509 -5.09 -29.75 -26.62
CA ARG A 509 -5.04 -30.06 -25.19
C ARG A 509 -3.62 -30.30 -24.70
N GLU A 510 -2.85 -31.09 -25.46
CA GLU A 510 -1.43 -31.33 -25.17
C GLU A 510 -0.62 -30.03 -25.20
N LEU A 511 -0.90 -29.12 -26.14
CA LEU A 511 -0.29 -27.79 -26.21
C LEU A 511 -0.68 -26.89 -25.04
N LEU A 512 -1.95 -26.89 -24.62
CA LEU A 512 -2.39 -26.12 -23.45
C LEU A 512 -1.72 -26.62 -22.17
N ILE A 513 -1.64 -27.94 -22.00
CA ILE A 513 -0.90 -28.57 -20.89
C ILE A 513 0.57 -28.17 -20.97
N ALA A 514 1.18 -28.19 -22.16
CA ALA A 514 2.56 -27.77 -22.33
C ALA A 514 2.79 -26.30 -21.96
N LEU A 515 1.90 -25.40 -22.39
CA LEU A 515 1.96 -23.99 -22.04
C LEU A 515 1.89 -23.78 -20.52
N LEU A 516 0.98 -24.48 -19.82
CA LEU A 516 0.88 -24.41 -18.36
C LEU A 516 2.18 -24.85 -17.68
N TYR A 517 2.76 -25.98 -18.10
CA TYR A 517 4.03 -26.45 -17.55
C TYR A 517 5.18 -25.48 -17.84
N ILE A 518 5.23 -24.89 -19.03
CA ILE A 518 6.26 -23.90 -19.40
C ILE A 518 6.16 -22.66 -18.51
N VAL A 519 4.95 -22.11 -18.31
CA VAL A 519 4.71 -20.94 -17.46
C VAL A 519 5.10 -21.25 -16.01
N TRP A 520 4.64 -22.38 -15.45
CA TRP A 520 4.97 -22.77 -14.07
C TRP A 520 6.47 -23.05 -13.86
N ALA A 521 7.11 -23.71 -14.83
CA ALA A 521 8.55 -23.93 -14.78
C ALA A 521 9.32 -22.63 -14.89
N SER A 522 8.88 -21.71 -15.74
CA SER A 522 9.43 -20.36 -15.89
C SER A 522 9.37 -19.57 -14.58
N ASP A 523 8.21 -19.54 -13.91
CA ASP A 523 8.04 -18.86 -12.62
C ASP A 523 8.93 -19.46 -11.54
N THR A 524 9.00 -20.80 -11.51
CA THR A 524 9.88 -21.54 -10.60
C THR A 524 11.34 -21.22 -10.89
N GLY A 525 11.74 -21.18 -12.16
CA GLY A 525 13.09 -20.86 -12.59
C GLY A 525 13.50 -19.44 -12.22
N ALA A 526 12.60 -18.47 -12.36
CA ALA A 526 12.82 -17.10 -11.92
C ALA A 526 13.04 -17.03 -10.40
N TYR A 527 12.19 -17.71 -9.62
CA TYR A 527 12.29 -17.76 -8.17
C TYR A 527 13.59 -18.43 -7.69
N VAL A 528 13.90 -19.61 -8.23
CA VAL A 528 15.12 -20.37 -7.89
C VAL A 528 16.36 -19.57 -8.24
N THR A 529 16.40 -18.96 -9.43
CA THR A 529 17.55 -18.15 -9.85
C THR A 529 17.74 -16.95 -8.93
N GLY A 530 16.66 -16.25 -8.56
CA GLY A 530 16.74 -15.17 -7.58
C GLY A 530 17.26 -15.65 -6.22
N LYS A 531 16.78 -16.79 -5.72
CA LYS A 531 17.25 -17.35 -4.44
C LYS A 531 18.71 -17.81 -4.47
N VAL A 532 19.15 -18.42 -5.57
CA VAL A 532 20.54 -18.86 -5.76
C VAL A 532 21.47 -17.66 -5.83
N LEU A 533 21.10 -16.60 -6.56
CA LEU A 533 21.89 -15.37 -6.66
C LEU A 533 21.93 -14.60 -5.33
N GLU A 534 20.85 -14.67 -4.53
CA GLU A 534 20.82 -14.15 -3.16
C GLU A 534 21.81 -14.92 -2.26
N MET A 535 21.80 -16.26 -2.30
CA MET A 535 22.77 -17.09 -1.56
C MET A 535 24.21 -16.83 -2.00
N ALA A 536 24.44 -16.65 -3.31
CA ALA A 536 25.74 -16.36 -3.89
C ALA A 536 26.22 -14.91 -3.65
N HIS A 537 25.45 -14.09 -2.91
CA HIS A 537 25.77 -12.67 -2.65
C HIS A 537 26.06 -11.88 -3.94
N TYR A 538 25.31 -12.15 -5.00
CA TYR A 538 25.53 -11.53 -6.30
C TYR A 538 25.31 -10.00 -6.23
N PRO A 539 26.31 -9.17 -6.54
CA PRO A 539 26.26 -7.73 -6.27
C PRO A 539 25.51 -6.91 -7.34
N TYR A 540 25.19 -7.50 -8.49
CA TYR A 540 24.64 -6.80 -9.65
C TYR A 540 23.20 -7.23 -9.96
N TYR A 541 22.24 -6.92 -9.10
CA TYR A 541 20.82 -7.10 -9.42
C TYR A 541 20.32 -5.99 -10.34
N ASN A 542 19.77 -6.35 -11.51
CA ASN A 542 19.22 -5.39 -12.47
C ASN A 542 17.69 -5.56 -12.57
N PRO A 543 16.89 -4.75 -11.85
CA PRO A 543 15.43 -4.81 -11.96
C PRO A 543 14.96 -4.39 -13.35
N LEU A 544 13.98 -5.09 -13.91
CA LEU A 544 13.31 -4.75 -15.18
C LEU A 544 12.57 -3.41 -15.05
N ALA A 545 11.88 -3.19 -13.94
CA ALA A 545 11.16 -1.96 -13.63
C ALA A 545 11.09 -1.74 -12.12
N ALA A 546 12.14 -1.14 -11.55
CA ALA A 546 12.29 -0.96 -10.10
C ALA A 546 11.13 -0.18 -9.43
N HIS A 547 10.44 0.68 -10.19
CA HIS A 547 9.29 1.45 -9.72
C HIS A 547 7.99 0.60 -9.64
N LEU A 548 7.91 -0.51 -10.37
CA LEU A 548 6.75 -1.42 -10.39
C LEU A 548 6.96 -2.63 -9.46
N SER A 549 8.12 -3.29 -9.60
CA SER A 549 8.49 -4.45 -8.80
C SER A 549 10.01 -4.54 -8.67
N LYS A 550 10.50 -4.61 -7.42
CA LYS A 550 11.92 -4.82 -7.11
C LYS A 550 12.36 -6.27 -7.30
N ASN A 551 11.42 -7.21 -7.32
CA ASN A 551 11.68 -8.65 -7.38
C ASN A 551 11.65 -9.20 -8.82
N LYS A 552 11.42 -8.34 -9.83
CA LYS A 552 11.43 -8.71 -11.25
C LYS A 552 12.68 -8.14 -11.89
N ASP A 553 13.63 -9.02 -12.17
CA ASP A 553 14.98 -8.70 -12.64
C ASP A 553 15.34 -9.45 -13.93
N TYR A 554 16.37 -8.95 -14.61
CA TYR A 554 16.88 -9.58 -15.85
C TYR A 554 17.47 -10.95 -15.56
N GLU A 555 18.15 -11.11 -14.42
CA GLU A 555 18.77 -12.36 -13.99
C GLU A 555 17.73 -13.45 -13.73
N GLY A 556 16.64 -13.15 -13.01
CA GLY A 556 15.51 -14.06 -12.85
C GLY A 556 14.83 -14.38 -14.18
N THR A 557 14.80 -13.45 -15.14
CA THR A 557 14.25 -13.71 -16.48
C THR A 557 15.09 -14.69 -17.29
N LEU A 558 16.42 -14.64 -17.15
CA LEU A 558 17.30 -15.65 -17.74
C LEU A 558 17.02 -17.03 -17.13
N GLY A 559 16.84 -17.09 -15.81
CA GLY A 559 16.41 -18.30 -15.10
C GLY A 559 15.08 -18.85 -15.61
N ALA A 560 14.11 -17.97 -15.82
CA ALA A 560 12.79 -18.29 -16.35
C ALA A 560 12.88 -18.93 -17.74
N ILE A 561 13.71 -18.37 -18.63
CA ILE A 561 13.93 -18.90 -19.99
C ILE A 561 14.58 -20.29 -19.93
N LEU A 562 15.62 -20.48 -19.12
CA LEU A 562 16.32 -21.76 -19.02
C LEU A 562 15.40 -22.88 -18.52
N PHE A 563 14.62 -22.61 -17.46
CA PHE A 563 13.66 -23.58 -16.94
C PHE A 563 12.49 -23.81 -17.89
N GLY A 564 11.98 -22.77 -18.56
CA GLY A 564 10.93 -22.88 -19.56
C GLY A 564 11.35 -23.74 -20.75
N VAL A 565 12.56 -23.53 -21.29
CA VAL A 565 13.12 -24.35 -22.38
C VAL A 565 13.36 -25.79 -21.92
N GLY A 566 13.85 -25.99 -20.69
CA GLY A 566 13.98 -27.32 -20.09
C GLY A 566 12.63 -28.04 -19.98
N ALA A 567 11.60 -27.35 -19.51
CA ALA A 567 10.24 -27.87 -19.44
C ALA A 567 9.69 -28.22 -20.83
N MET A 568 9.87 -27.35 -21.82
CA MET A 568 9.50 -27.64 -23.22
C MET A 568 10.19 -28.91 -23.74
N ALA A 569 11.48 -29.10 -23.45
CA ALA A 569 12.22 -30.28 -23.88
C ALA A 569 11.69 -31.58 -23.24
N VAL A 570 11.27 -31.53 -21.97
CA VAL A 570 10.65 -32.67 -21.27
C VAL A 570 9.24 -32.92 -21.79
N VAL A 571 8.40 -31.89 -21.82
CA VAL A 571 7.00 -32.00 -22.21
C VAL A 571 6.87 -32.41 -23.68
N SER A 572 7.72 -31.89 -24.57
CA SER A 572 7.72 -32.30 -25.98
C SER A 572 7.99 -33.80 -26.16
N ARG A 573 8.73 -34.45 -25.26
CA ARG A 573 8.95 -35.90 -25.31
C ARG A 573 7.79 -36.70 -24.70
N VAL A 574 7.18 -36.18 -23.63
CA VAL A 574 6.07 -36.86 -22.95
C VAL A 574 4.78 -36.77 -23.77
N LEU A 575 4.50 -35.60 -24.35
CA LEU A 575 3.28 -35.32 -25.12
C LEU A 575 3.48 -35.39 -26.64
N ASN A 576 4.64 -35.86 -27.12
CA ASN A 576 4.96 -35.97 -28.55
C ASN A 576 4.62 -34.72 -29.38
N LEU A 577 4.93 -33.53 -28.85
CA LEU A 577 4.57 -32.28 -29.50
C LEU A 577 5.21 -32.17 -30.90
N PRO A 578 4.46 -31.77 -31.93
CA PRO A 578 4.98 -31.59 -33.29
C PRO A 578 6.03 -30.48 -33.34
N GLY A 579 6.88 -30.51 -34.37
CA GLY A 579 7.77 -29.40 -34.68
C GLY A 579 9.25 -29.59 -34.46
N SER A 580 10.01 -28.73 -35.13
CA SER A 580 11.46 -28.70 -35.04
C SER A 580 11.92 -28.32 -33.62
N PHE A 581 13.11 -28.75 -33.22
CA PHE A 581 13.67 -28.34 -31.93
C PHE A 581 13.87 -26.81 -31.86
N SER A 582 14.25 -26.18 -32.99
CA SER A 582 14.46 -24.73 -33.08
C SER A 582 13.16 -23.95 -32.86
N SER A 583 12.05 -24.35 -33.50
CA SER A 583 10.75 -23.70 -33.33
C SER A 583 10.24 -23.85 -31.90
N LYS A 584 10.38 -25.03 -31.29
CA LYS A 584 10.04 -25.28 -29.87
C LYS A 584 10.74 -24.31 -28.93
N VAL A 585 12.07 -24.16 -29.08
CA VAL A 585 12.86 -23.25 -28.25
C VAL A 585 12.45 -21.80 -28.51
N MET A 586 12.36 -21.38 -29.78
CA MET A 586 12.01 -20.00 -30.14
C MET A 586 10.66 -19.58 -29.54
N PHE A 587 9.60 -20.37 -29.74
CA PHE A 587 8.27 -20.04 -29.23
C PHE A 587 8.19 -20.12 -27.70
N THR A 588 8.98 -20.99 -27.07
CA THR A 588 9.10 -21.03 -25.60
C THR A 588 9.73 -19.75 -25.07
N VAL A 589 10.85 -19.30 -25.66
CA VAL A 589 11.53 -18.06 -25.26
C VAL A 589 10.59 -16.87 -25.42
N LEU A 590 9.92 -16.76 -26.57
CA LEU A 590 8.96 -15.68 -26.81
C LEU A 590 7.79 -15.73 -25.80
N ALA A 591 7.19 -16.90 -25.57
CA ALA A 591 6.10 -17.06 -24.62
C ALA A 591 6.50 -16.70 -23.18
N VAL A 592 7.71 -17.08 -22.74
CA VAL A 592 8.25 -16.72 -21.42
C VAL A 592 8.45 -15.20 -21.32
N ILE A 593 9.07 -14.58 -22.32
CA ILE A 593 9.28 -13.12 -22.31
C ILE A 593 7.95 -12.38 -22.29
N THR A 594 6.99 -12.78 -23.13
CA THR A 594 5.66 -12.17 -23.17
C THR A 594 4.88 -12.41 -21.88
N GLY A 595 4.98 -13.60 -21.27
CA GLY A 595 4.42 -13.88 -19.94
C GLY A 595 4.97 -12.94 -18.86
N ARG A 596 6.29 -12.67 -18.86
CA ARG A 596 6.91 -11.72 -17.93
C ARG A 596 6.42 -10.28 -18.14
N PHE A 597 6.12 -9.89 -19.37
CA PHE A 597 5.42 -8.63 -19.63
C PHE A 597 4.01 -8.62 -19.04
N GLY A 598 3.30 -9.75 -19.09
CA GLY A 598 2.02 -9.95 -18.40
C GLY A 598 2.11 -9.66 -16.91
N ASP A 599 3.09 -10.25 -16.21
CA ASP A 599 3.27 -9.98 -14.79
C ASP A 599 3.58 -8.49 -14.53
N LEU A 600 4.41 -7.85 -15.36
CA LEU A 600 4.77 -6.45 -15.21
C LEU A 600 3.55 -5.54 -15.43
N PHE A 601 2.72 -5.86 -16.42
CA PHE A 601 1.48 -5.16 -16.73
C PHE A 601 0.47 -5.28 -15.58
N GLU A 602 0.29 -6.49 -15.04
CA GLU A 602 -0.53 -6.73 -13.85
C GLU A 602 -0.04 -5.91 -12.64
N SER A 603 1.28 -5.89 -12.42
CA SER A 603 1.88 -5.09 -11.36
C SER A 603 1.67 -3.59 -11.57
N LEU A 604 1.69 -3.10 -12.82
CA LEU A 604 1.37 -1.71 -13.17
C LEU A 604 -0.09 -1.38 -12.81
N LEU A 605 -1.05 -2.24 -13.18
CA LEU A 605 -2.46 -2.03 -12.84
C LEU A 605 -2.67 -1.98 -11.32
N LYS A 606 -2.00 -2.85 -10.56
CA LYS A 606 -2.05 -2.82 -9.10
C LYS A 606 -1.51 -1.51 -8.52
N ARG A 607 -0.38 -1.00 -9.04
CA ARG A 607 0.18 0.29 -8.59
C ARG A 607 -0.71 1.48 -8.98
N ALA A 608 -1.31 1.46 -10.17
CA ALA A 608 -2.25 2.48 -10.60
C ALA A 608 -3.51 2.51 -9.72
N ALA A 609 -3.98 1.34 -9.27
CA ALA A 609 -5.10 1.21 -8.33
C ALA A 609 -4.72 1.41 -6.85
N GLY A 610 -3.45 1.68 -6.54
CA GLY A 610 -2.98 1.88 -5.16
C GLY A 610 -2.96 0.61 -4.30
N VAL A 611 -3.06 -0.58 -4.90
CA VAL A 611 -3.07 -1.88 -4.22
C VAL A 611 -1.79 -2.68 -4.48
N LYS A 612 -1.50 -3.67 -3.62
CA LYS A 612 -0.38 -4.61 -3.82
C LYS A 612 -0.83 -5.94 -4.39
N ASP A 613 -1.99 -6.40 -3.95
CA ASP A 613 -2.55 -7.71 -4.23
C ASP A 613 -3.90 -7.49 -4.93
N SER A 614 -4.15 -8.24 -6.01
CA SER A 614 -5.38 -8.17 -6.81
C SER A 614 -6.59 -8.77 -6.10
N GLY A 615 -6.39 -9.61 -5.08
CA GLY A 615 -7.46 -10.13 -4.23
C GLY A 615 -7.00 -11.06 -3.11
N THR A 616 -7.93 -11.48 -2.26
CA THR A 616 -7.67 -12.35 -1.09
C THR A 616 -8.20 -13.78 -1.25
N LEU A 617 -8.74 -14.13 -2.43
CA LEU A 617 -9.37 -15.43 -2.68
C LEU A 617 -8.43 -16.62 -2.43
N ILE A 618 -7.15 -16.44 -2.75
CA ILE A 618 -6.10 -17.45 -2.52
C ILE A 618 -5.10 -16.84 -1.53
N PRO A 619 -5.14 -17.24 -0.25
CA PRO A 619 -4.25 -16.70 0.79
C PRO A 619 -2.78 -16.85 0.40
N GLY A 620 -1.99 -15.78 0.56
CA GLY A 620 -0.55 -15.77 0.28
C GLY A 620 -0.14 -15.70 -1.20
N HIS A 621 -1.10 -15.60 -2.14
CA HIS A 621 -0.81 -15.71 -3.58
C HIS A 621 -1.02 -14.41 -4.39
N GLY A 622 -1.35 -13.29 -3.75
CA GLY A 622 -1.57 -11.99 -4.42
C GLY A 622 -2.98 -11.84 -5.04
N GLY A 623 -3.63 -12.94 -5.40
CA GLY A 623 -4.99 -12.97 -5.94
C GLY A 623 -5.12 -13.97 -7.08
N MET A 624 -6.29 -13.99 -7.74
CA MET A 624 -6.52 -14.86 -8.90
C MET A 624 -5.81 -14.35 -10.15
N LEU A 625 -5.72 -13.02 -10.32
CA LEU A 625 -5.11 -12.41 -11.50
C LEU A 625 -3.60 -12.70 -11.56
N ASP A 626 -2.93 -12.67 -10.40
CA ASP A 626 -1.52 -13.07 -10.21
C ASP A 626 -1.22 -14.55 -10.58
N ARG A 627 -2.23 -15.36 -10.90
CA ARG A 627 -2.07 -16.76 -11.32
C ARG A 627 -2.25 -16.96 -12.83
N ILE A 628 -2.86 -16.00 -13.50
CA ILE A 628 -3.25 -16.11 -14.91
C ILE A 628 -2.64 -15.02 -15.78
N ASP A 629 -2.04 -13.98 -15.21
CA ASP A 629 -1.42 -12.85 -15.91
C ASP A 629 -0.31 -13.28 -16.88
N ALA A 630 0.62 -14.12 -16.44
CA ALA A 630 1.65 -14.69 -17.31
C ALA A 630 1.04 -15.55 -18.42
N LEU A 631 0.06 -16.39 -18.06
CA LEU A 631 -0.59 -17.34 -18.98
C LEU A 631 -1.37 -16.63 -20.09
N MET A 632 -2.11 -15.58 -19.75
CA MET A 632 -2.92 -14.79 -20.69
C MET A 632 -2.07 -14.13 -21.76
N PHE A 633 -0.87 -13.68 -21.41
CA PHE A 633 0.07 -13.08 -22.35
C PHE A 633 0.86 -14.14 -23.13
N ALA A 634 1.29 -15.22 -22.48
CA ALA A 634 2.01 -16.31 -23.11
C ALA A 634 1.15 -17.04 -24.16
N SER A 635 -0.15 -17.22 -23.91
CA SER A 635 -1.08 -17.90 -24.82
C SER A 635 -1.23 -17.17 -26.17
N LEU A 636 -1.15 -15.83 -26.20
CA LEU A 636 -1.24 -15.05 -27.44
C LEU A 636 -0.14 -15.43 -28.44
N ILE A 637 1.09 -15.60 -27.94
CA ILE A 637 2.25 -15.99 -28.76
C ILE A 637 2.22 -17.49 -29.04
N PHE A 638 1.93 -18.29 -28.02
CA PHE A 638 1.96 -19.73 -28.12
C PHE A 638 0.85 -20.27 -29.06
N SER A 639 -0.26 -19.54 -29.22
CA SER A 639 -1.30 -19.88 -30.22
C SER A 639 -0.77 -19.88 -31.66
N ARG A 640 0.24 -19.05 -31.96
CA ARG A 640 0.89 -18.94 -33.28
C ARG A 640 1.98 -19.97 -33.53
N TYR A 641 2.42 -20.69 -32.49
CA TYR A 641 3.40 -21.78 -32.61
C TYR A 641 2.97 -22.81 -33.64
N TYR A 642 1.66 -23.09 -33.68
CA TYR A 642 1.12 -24.13 -34.53
C TYR A 642 0.72 -23.65 -35.93
N SER A 643 0.34 -22.37 -36.11
CA SER A 643 -0.02 -21.84 -37.44
C SER A 643 1.15 -21.79 -38.43
N ILE A 644 2.38 -21.93 -37.95
CA ILE A 644 3.61 -21.91 -38.78
C ILE A 644 4.03 -23.33 -39.20
N GLU A 645 3.57 -24.37 -38.50
CA GLU A 645 3.96 -25.76 -38.76
C GLU A 645 2.81 -26.65 -39.31
N SER A 646 1.60 -26.08 -39.44
CA SER A 646 0.52 -26.61 -40.28
C SER A 646 0.67 -26.12 -41.72
#